data_AF-A0A2N9K7J1-F1
#
_entry.id   AF-A0A2N9K7J1-F1
#
_cell.length_a   1.000
_cell.length_b   1.000
_cell.length_c   1.000
_cell.angle_alpha   90.00
_cell.angle_beta   90.00
_cell.angle_gamma   90.00
#
_symmetry.space_group_name_H-M   'P 1'
#
loop_
_entity.id
_entity.type
_entity.pdbx_description
1 polymer ?
#
loop_
_entity_poly.entity_id
_entity_poly.type
_entity_poly.pdbx_seq_one_letter_code
_entity_poly.pdbx_strand_id
1 'polypeptide(L)'
;MKNNIHKIVNGLFLRVFGILLILSTLVVNALMIPLTTVSAASDITPQYTSNSTGVFPTNSWTIPGQNTVINHQGGDTSNSWDKNSSWNGDSSDTSKSYLKFGTDTSNPDYQIRKYAKETSTPGLYDVYLNAKGNEVKNIKPIDIVLVVDMSGSMNSSVNGGNDRVGAARQGVKNFLKTINDAGIGQYVNVGVVGFSSPDYISSSGTLSENIDASDNQAHITRINNLLANDFTGGTFTQLGIRTGQSMLASDSNDHKKMMILLTDGVPTFSYKVTGATTINGTDYGTAFGTNRDEPGFTSQLWKASGNSRTPSSYNVSGKTIKDTWPATLGESLIAKNQSTELHALGIQLSKDVGYTNNNSYTYLTDSQVRDRMKLLASPGLYQDANSAADVETYLKNQAKDVLSQFNTVNQGSISDPLGSQFIYGDDTPTVKSVGSSVVQNLPTVTKSNGSISVSNINLGKDQEIQIHYQVHLNTESDNFKPDYWYQMNGKTTFTPTKDSNAVEFGVPSAKAPGTELKVTKQWQELLDSSKRPDSINFEVTRTANNQSNDWRATGTLGKSDNWSKTFKQLNRNNQLISLPAYDNKGGTFNYQVLNESTDGYVSSITNKTNESTITNTQYGLIIDKYASNSKNKLTGAEFIVKSADGKQSYTLTDNQLQQLTPGDYTIQETKSPSGYQLDSTVYPITLSQDGKWSSSGQGINVKSPTTDGNGYKDGFSIATDKSNNTDNNNVVRFVKNDAFKKFDLTVNKVDKTTGNALKDAKFTLTDSDGKTSVYKETDPTSTFTFENLSSGTYTLKESKAPDGYIASKDVTIIISDDGSVKITNNNGDWKSTLQNDAGNNQISLTVNNSNKTVFPSTGGTGIVHYMLIAGAFILIALGASGYYIFRIKRGNRS
;
A
#
# COMPACT_ATOMS: atom_id res chain seq x y z
N MET A 1 -3.10 -22.64 73.60
CA MET A 1 -2.27 -23.11 74.73
C MET A 1 -0.83 -23.11 74.25
N LYS A 2 -0.06 -22.04 74.55
CA LYS A 2 1.04 -22.06 75.54
C LYS A 2 2.07 -23.17 75.27
N ASN A 3 3.19 -22.89 74.59
CA ASN A 3 4.41 -22.27 75.14
C ASN A 3 5.63 -22.43 74.21
N ASN A 4 6.29 -21.30 73.94
CA ASN A 4 7.73 -20.98 73.89
C ASN A 4 8.76 -21.97 73.27
N ILE A 5 9.53 -21.63 72.22
CA ILE A 5 10.48 -20.51 71.97
C ILE A 5 11.96 -20.84 72.35
N HIS A 6 12.85 -20.60 71.37
CA HIS A 6 14.34 -20.51 71.32
C HIS A 6 15.10 -21.77 70.83
N LYS A 7 15.62 -21.82 69.58
CA LYS A 7 16.78 -21.11 68.93
C LYS A 7 18.15 -21.48 69.53
N ILE A 8 19.12 -21.66 68.62
CA ILE A 8 20.58 -21.90 68.75
C ILE A 8 20.90 -23.42 68.64
N VAL A 9 21.64 -23.97 67.66
CA VAL A 9 22.57 -23.42 66.66
C VAL A 9 22.68 -24.36 65.46
N ASN A 10 22.83 -23.76 64.28
CA ASN A 10 23.20 -24.36 63.00
C ASN A 10 24.48 -25.19 63.10
N GLY A 11 24.47 -26.39 62.54
CA GLY A 11 25.69 -27.04 62.09
C GLY A 11 25.71 -28.55 62.16
N LEU A 12 24.79 -29.27 61.50
CA LEU A 12 25.05 -30.63 61.00
C LEU A 12 23.95 -31.25 60.12
N PHE A 13 23.33 -30.49 59.20
CA PHE A 13 22.31 -31.08 58.31
C PHE A 13 22.38 -30.59 56.85
N LEU A 14 23.58 -30.25 56.39
CA LEU A 14 23.86 -29.99 54.98
C LEU A 14 25.23 -30.56 54.61
N ARG A 15 25.35 -31.89 54.64
CA ARG A 15 26.45 -32.70 54.07
C ARG A 15 26.00 -34.15 54.23
N VAL A 16 25.52 -34.77 53.14
CA VAL A 16 25.49 -36.23 52.85
C VAL A 16 24.60 -36.56 51.63
N PHE A 17 23.79 -35.65 51.09
CA PHE A 17 22.99 -35.93 49.88
C PHE A 17 23.25 -34.96 48.71
N GLY A 18 24.53 -34.80 48.34
CA GLY A 18 24.95 -33.96 47.22
C GLY A 18 26.34 -34.26 46.67
N ILE A 19 26.82 -35.49 46.80
CA ILE A 19 28.12 -35.96 46.24
C ILE A 19 27.97 -37.44 45.86
N LEU A 20 27.27 -37.73 44.77
CA LEU A 20 27.33 -39.02 44.04
C LEU A 20 26.58 -38.93 42.70
N LEU A 21 26.92 -37.92 41.91
CA LEU A 21 26.70 -37.84 40.47
C LEU A 21 27.62 -36.72 39.98
N ILE A 22 28.35 -36.94 38.88
CA ILE A 22 29.49 -36.15 38.38
C ILE A 22 30.85 -36.64 38.91
N LEU A 23 31.31 -37.81 38.44
CA LEU A 23 32.74 -38.12 38.28
C LEU A 23 32.93 -39.37 37.40
N SER A 24 32.78 -39.20 36.08
CA SER A 24 33.31 -40.16 35.09
C SER A 24 33.37 -39.51 33.71
N THR A 25 34.45 -38.77 33.44
CA THR A 25 35.14 -38.64 32.14
C THR A 25 36.11 -37.46 32.21
N LEU A 26 37.31 -37.69 32.73
CA LEU A 26 38.47 -36.86 32.40
C LEU A 26 39.75 -37.65 32.66
N VAL A 27 40.73 -37.42 31.79
CA VAL A 27 42.07 -38.03 31.68
C VAL A 27 42.10 -39.33 30.88
N VAL A 28 42.32 -39.23 29.56
CA VAL A 28 43.60 -39.49 28.87
C VAL A 28 43.48 -38.93 27.44
N ASN A 29 44.10 -37.77 27.18
CA ASN A 29 44.92 -37.46 25.99
C ASN A 29 45.20 -35.95 25.93
N ALA A 30 46.20 -35.54 26.71
CA ALA A 30 47.03 -34.40 26.41
C ALA A 30 48.06 -34.85 25.35
N LEU A 31 47.92 -34.35 24.12
CA LEU A 31 48.98 -34.08 23.11
C LEU A 31 48.30 -33.98 21.75
N MET A 32 47.86 -32.77 21.42
CA MET A 32 47.68 -32.20 20.09
C MET A 32 47.17 -30.77 20.35
N ILE A 33 48.10 -29.84 20.54
CA ILE A 33 47.78 -28.41 20.46
C ILE A 33 47.71 -28.12 18.95
N PRO A 34 46.55 -27.82 18.35
CA PRO A 34 46.58 -27.09 17.10
C PRO A 34 47.09 -25.69 17.44
N LEU A 35 48.23 -25.35 16.84
CA LEU A 35 48.75 -23.99 16.82
C LEU A 35 47.62 -23.00 16.50
N THR A 36 47.44 -22.04 17.41
CA THR A 36 46.86 -20.72 17.18
C THR A 36 45.56 -20.67 16.37
N THR A 37 44.42 -20.73 17.08
CA THR A 37 43.26 -19.96 16.66
C THR A 37 43.61 -18.48 16.79
N VAL A 38 43.98 -17.85 15.67
CA VAL A 38 44.10 -16.40 15.61
C VAL A 38 42.70 -15.80 15.81
N SER A 39 42.46 -15.36 17.03
CA SER A 39 41.45 -14.36 17.37
C SER A 39 41.83 -13.05 16.67
N ALA A 40 41.27 -12.78 15.49
CA ALA A 40 41.44 -11.49 14.80
C ALA A 40 40.20 -11.07 13.97
N ALA A 41 39.00 -11.21 14.53
CA ALA A 41 37.75 -10.78 13.86
C ALA A 41 37.08 -9.56 14.51
N SER A 42 37.79 -8.77 15.33
CA SER A 42 37.19 -7.62 16.02
C SER A 42 37.23 -6.28 15.27
N ASP A 43 38.10 -6.09 14.26
CA ASP A 43 38.48 -4.72 13.87
C ASP A 43 37.72 -4.11 12.68
N ILE A 44 36.97 -4.90 11.90
CA ILE A 44 36.20 -4.41 10.72
C ILE A 44 34.75 -4.91 10.64
N THR A 45 34.14 -5.27 11.78
CA THR A 45 32.69 -5.58 11.80
C THR A 45 31.89 -4.30 11.57
N PRO A 46 30.98 -4.23 10.57
CA PRO A 46 30.20 -3.04 10.28
C PRO A 46 29.45 -2.48 11.49
N GLN A 47 29.51 -1.17 11.68
CA GLN A 47 28.87 -0.46 12.79
C GLN A 47 27.78 0.48 12.30
N TYR A 48 26.73 0.65 13.11
CA TYR A 48 25.56 1.45 12.75
C TYR A 48 25.22 2.47 13.83
N THR A 49 24.91 3.67 13.38
CA THR A 49 24.38 4.75 14.22
C THR A 49 22.86 4.62 14.24
N SER A 50 22.27 4.61 15.44
CA SER A 50 20.82 4.62 15.64
C SER A 50 20.44 5.89 16.41
N ASN A 51 19.66 6.77 15.78
CA ASN A 51 19.19 8.01 16.39
C ASN A 51 17.78 8.40 15.89
N SER A 52 17.34 9.64 16.13
CA SER A 52 16.02 10.12 15.71
C SER A 52 15.82 10.17 14.19
N THR A 53 16.88 10.17 13.39
CA THR A 53 16.83 10.18 11.92
C THR A 53 16.98 8.78 11.32
N GLY A 54 17.10 7.73 12.13
CA GLY A 54 17.10 6.35 11.65
C GLY A 54 18.31 5.53 12.06
N VAL A 55 18.47 4.40 11.37
CA VAL A 55 19.59 3.47 11.51
C VAL A 55 20.36 3.46 10.20
N PHE A 56 21.64 3.78 10.25
CA PHE A 56 22.51 3.87 9.08
C PHE A 56 23.98 3.56 9.43
N PRO A 57 24.83 3.20 8.45
CA PRO A 57 26.25 2.94 8.68
C PRO A 57 26.96 4.11 9.37
N THR A 58 27.67 3.84 10.47
CA THR A 58 28.46 4.86 11.20
C THR A 58 29.61 5.36 10.32
N ASN A 59 30.32 4.44 9.67
CA ASN A 59 31.35 4.75 8.67
C ASN A 59 30.74 4.55 7.30
N SER A 60 30.39 5.66 6.65
CA SER A 60 29.52 5.66 5.49
C SER A 60 30.09 6.40 4.29
N TRP A 61 29.51 6.09 3.13
CA TRP A 61 29.74 6.83 1.90
C TRP A 61 28.44 6.99 1.12
N THR A 62 28.41 8.00 0.24
CA THR A 62 27.24 8.35 -0.56
C THR A 62 27.56 8.43 -2.05
N ILE A 63 26.53 8.25 -2.89
CA ILE A 63 26.63 8.43 -4.33
C ILE A 63 26.34 9.90 -4.65
N PRO A 64 27.21 10.61 -5.39
CA PRO A 64 26.96 12.01 -5.76
C PRO A 64 25.59 12.19 -6.43
N GLY A 65 24.78 13.11 -5.92
CA GLY A 65 23.42 13.37 -6.40
C GLY A 65 22.32 12.47 -5.83
N GLN A 66 22.65 11.43 -5.06
CA GLN A 66 21.67 10.59 -4.35
C GLN A 66 21.78 10.80 -2.84
N ASN A 67 20.78 11.46 -2.25
CA ASN A 67 20.73 11.78 -0.81
C ASN A 67 19.77 10.88 0.00
N THR A 68 19.18 9.89 -0.67
CA THR A 68 18.19 8.93 -0.17
C THR A 68 18.79 7.56 0.14
N VAL A 69 20.06 7.32 -0.22
CA VAL A 69 20.80 6.08 0.03
C VAL A 69 22.14 6.37 0.70
N ILE A 70 22.51 5.53 1.66
CA ILE A 70 23.79 5.60 2.37
C ILE A 70 24.36 4.20 2.54
N ASN A 71 25.64 4.05 2.19
CA ASN A 71 26.32 2.76 2.12
C ASN A 71 27.43 2.69 3.17
N HIS A 72 27.84 1.49 3.56
CA HIS A 72 28.93 1.28 4.50
C HIS A 72 30.29 1.38 3.78
N GLN A 73 31.29 1.99 4.43
CA GLN A 73 32.67 2.05 3.93
C GLN A 73 33.33 0.67 3.86
N GLY A 74 34.39 0.55 3.05
CA GLY A 74 35.29 -0.59 3.11
C GLY A 74 36.26 -0.45 4.28
N GLY A 75 37.13 -1.44 4.43
CA GLY A 75 38.14 -1.42 5.47
C GLY A 75 38.96 -2.70 5.52
N ASP A 76 40.02 -2.66 6.31
CA ASP A 76 40.88 -3.81 6.58
C ASP A 76 41.39 -3.77 8.04
N THR A 77 41.90 -4.90 8.52
CA THR A 77 42.37 -5.06 9.91
C THR A 77 43.62 -4.24 10.24
N SER A 78 44.32 -3.67 9.25
CA SER A 78 45.53 -2.87 9.44
C SER A 78 45.27 -1.36 9.49
N ASN A 79 44.30 -0.87 8.71
CA ASN A 79 44.03 0.56 8.52
C ASN A 79 42.61 0.97 8.97
N SER A 80 41.83 0.06 9.58
CA SER A 80 40.43 0.27 9.92
C SER A 80 39.60 0.62 8.67
N TRP A 81 38.76 1.66 8.71
CA TRP A 81 37.89 2.07 7.59
C TRP A 81 38.65 2.85 6.51
N ASP A 82 38.31 2.60 5.24
CA ASP A 82 39.04 3.11 4.06
C ASP A 82 38.95 4.63 3.84
N LYS A 83 38.11 5.33 4.61
CA LYS A 83 37.85 6.78 4.54
C LYS A 83 37.33 7.25 3.17
N ASN A 84 36.92 6.34 2.28
CA ASN A 84 36.28 6.69 1.03
C ASN A 84 34.83 7.12 1.33
N SER A 85 34.58 8.43 1.36
CA SER A 85 33.27 8.98 1.72
C SER A 85 32.33 9.19 0.54
N SER A 86 32.78 9.07 -0.72
CA SER A 86 31.90 9.19 -1.89
C SER A 86 32.50 8.64 -3.18
N TRP A 87 31.70 7.90 -3.97
CA TRP A 87 32.01 7.50 -5.34
C TRP A 87 30.72 7.16 -6.13
N ASN A 88 30.81 6.93 -7.44
CA ASN A 88 29.67 6.86 -8.36
C ASN A 88 28.77 5.61 -8.25
N GLY A 89 29.17 4.61 -7.45
CA GLY A 89 28.41 3.36 -7.28
C GLY A 89 28.32 2.49 -8.55
N ASP A 90 29.26 2.62 -9.50
CA ASP A 90 29.27 1.79 -10.70
C ASP A 90 29.41 0.30 -10.37
N SER A 91 28.46 -0.51 -10.87
CA SER A 91 28.41 -1.95 -10.64
C SER A 91 29.62 -2.71 -11.18
N SER A 92 30.38 -2.15 -12.13
CA SER A 92 31.62 -2.76 -12.62
C SER A 92 32.86 -2.44 -11.79
N ASP A 93 32.77 -1.57 -10.77
CA ASP A 93 33.92 -1.26 -9.90
C ASP A 93 34.23 -2.45 -8.99
N THR A 94 35.43 -2.99 -9.07
CA THR A 94 35.92 -4.11 -8.23
C THR A 94 37.00 -3.69 -7.23
N SER A 95 37.07 -2.40 -6.89
CA SER A 95 38.18 -1.80 -6.12
C SER A 95 37.76 -1.05 -4.86
N LYS A 96 36.59 -0.41 -4.85
CA LYS A 96 36.17 0.52 -3.78
C LYS A 96 35.24 -0.13 -2.77
N SER A 97 35.37 0.30 -1.51
CA SER A 97 34.45 -0.02 -0.41
C SER A 97 34.33 -1.52 -0.08
N TYR A 98 35.41 -2.29 -0.25
CA TYR A 98 35.47 -3.68 0.17
C TYR A 98 35.92 -3.80 1.62
N LEU A 99 35.29 -4.71 2.36
CA LEU A 99 35.79 -5.24 3.62
C LEU A 99 36.78 -6.37 3.29
N LYS A 100 38.04 -6.22 3.70
CA LYS A 100 39.14 -7.12 3.35
C LYS A 100 39.55 -7.95 4.56
N PHE A 101 39.56 -9.27 4.39
CA PHE A 101 39.84 -10.24 5.46
C PHE A 101 41.13 -11.00 5.17
N GLY A 102 41.85 -11.35 6.23
CA GLY A 102 43.13 -12.06 6.16
C GLY A 102 44.23 -11.35 6.95
N THR A 103 45.39 -11.99 7.06
CA THR A 103 46.54 -11.46 7.85
C THR A 103 47.39 -10.45 7.08
N ASP A 104 47.33 -10.47 5.75
CA ASP A 104 48.03 -9.50 4.90
C ASP A 104 47.01 -8.76 4.04
N THR A 105 46.87 -7.48 4.35
CA THR A 105 45.84 -6.58 3.83
C THR A 105 46.14 -6.07 2.42
N SER A 106 47.39 -6.21 1.95
CA SER A 106 47.77 -5.92 0.57
C SER A 106 47.32 -7.01 -0.41
N ASN A 107 47.09 -8.22 0.10
CA ASN A 107 46.64 -9.37 -0.65
C ASN A 107 45.64 -10.20 0.18
N PRO A 108 44.42 -9.73 0.45
CA PRO A 108 43.50 -10.35 1.41
C PRO A 108 43.13 -11.79 1.02
N ASP A 109 42.83 -12.63 2.02
CA ASP A 109 42.36 -14.01 1.79
C ASP A 109 41.03 -13.98 1.05
N TYR A 110 40.13 -13.09 1.43
CA TYR A 110 38.91 -12.79 0.70
C TYR A 110 38.46 -11.37 1.01
N GLN A 111 37.63 -10.81 0.15
CA GLN A 111 37.03 -9.50 0.36
C GLN A 111 35.58 -9.49 -0.08
N ILE A 112 34.76 -8.76 0.66
CA ILE A 112 33.32 -8.67 0.42
C ILE A 112 32.85 -7.23 0.40
N ARG A 113 31.78 -6.96 -0.35
CA ARG A 113 31.13 -5.64 -0.39
C ARG A 113 29.65 -5.80 -0.56
N LYS A 114 28.89 -4.95 0.12
CA LYS A 114 27.47 -4.75 -0.15
C LYS A 114 27.18 -3.27 -0.22
N TYR A 115 26.42 -2.86 -1.22
CA TYR A 115 25.97 -1.48 -1.35
C TYR A 115 24.70 -1.41 -2.19
N ALA A 116 24.02 -0.27 -2.10
CA ALA A 116 22.85 0.01 -2.89
C ALA A 116 22.96 1.35 -3.64
N LYS A 117 22.14 1.48 -4.68
CA LYS A 117 22.03 2.67 -5.53
C LYS A 117 20.58 2.88 -5.89
N GLU A 118 20.08 4.10 -5.70
CA GLU A 118 18.72 4.43 -6.15
C GLU A 118 18.67 4.45 -7.67
N THR A 119 17.59 3.90 -8.23
CA THR A 119 17.31 3.93 -9.67
C THR A 119 16.68 5.26 -10.07
N SER A 120 16.26 5.40 -11.33
CA SER A 120 15.43 6.53 -11.75
C SER A 120 14.02 6.53 -11.15
N THR A 121 13.56 5.38 -10.66
CA THR A 121 12.25 5.23 -9.99
C THR A 121 12.44 5.52 -8.51
N PRO A 122 11.76 6.54 -7.95
CA PRO A 122 11.89 6.89 -6.53
C PRO A 122 11.62 5.71 -5.61
N GLY A 123 12.49 5.49 -4.63
CA GLY A 123 12.33 4.41 -3.65
C GLY A 123 12.65 3.01 -4.15
N LEU A 124 13.04 2.84 -5.43
CA LEU A 124 13.57 1.59 -5.97
C LEU A 124 15.09 1.63 -5.98
N TYR A 125 15.72 0.64 -5.36
CA TYR A 125 17.17 0.55 -5.21
C TYR A 125 17.71 -0.73 -5.83
N ASP A 126 18.77 -0.61 -6.63
CA ASP A 126 19.64 -1.73 -6.98
C ASP A 126 20.54 -2.06 -5.79
N VAL A 127 20.64 -3.33 -5.42
CA VAL A 127 21.51 -3.84 -4.36
C VAL A 127 22.52 -4.81 -4.97
N TYR A 128 23.79 -4.62 -4.63
CA TYR A 128 24.90 -5.44 -5.13
C TYR A 128 25.65 -6.08 -3.97
N LEU A 129 25.91 -7.39 -4.07
CA LEU A 129 26.84 -8.11 -3.19
C LEU A 129 27.99 -8.63 -4.02
N ASN A 130 29.22 -8.32 -3.60
CA ASN A 130 30.43 -8.84 -4.21
C ASN A 130 31.17 -9.72 -3.19
N ALA A 131 31.70 -10.86 -3.66
CA ALA A 131 32.62 -11.69 -2.91
C ALA A 131 33.77 -12.09 -3.84
N LYS A 132 35.01 -11.79 -3.42
CA LYS A 132 36.24 -12.13 -4.13
C LYS A 132 37.08 -13.06 -3.26
N GLY A 133 37.52 -14.17 -3.84
CA GLY A 133 38.41 -15.14 -3.20
C GLY A 133 39.88 -14.89 -3.55
N ASN A 134 40.72 -15.78 -3.01
CA ASN A 134 42.15 -15.81 -3.25
C ASN A 134 42.68 -17.25 -3.12
N GLU A 135 44.00 -17.43 -3.30
CA GLU A 135 44.72 -18.65 -2.93
C GLU A 135 45.00 -18.68 -1.42
N VAL A 136 44.90 -19.87 -0.81
CA VAL A 136 45.35 -20.08 0.57
C VAL A 136 46.86 -19.78 0.66
N LYS A 137 47.29 -18.98 1.65
CA LYS A 137 48.71 -18.56 1.75
C LYS A 137 49.62 -19.59 2.43
N ASN A 138 49.09 -20.37 3.37
CA ASN A 138 49.81 -21.43 4.10
C ASN A 138 49.33 -22.80 3.59
N ILE A 139 49.68 -23.12 2.35
CA ILE A 139 49.21 -24.34 1.69
C ILE A 139 49.91 -25.56 2.30
N LYS A 140 49.14 -26.45 2.94
CA LYS A 140 49.60 -27.81 3.19
C LYS A 140 49.42 -28.63 1.92
N PRO A 141 50.46 -29.33 1.43
CA PRO A 141 50.31 -30.18 0.28
C PRO A 141 49.26 -31.28 0.48
N ILE A 142 48.78 -31.84 -0.63
CA ILE A 142 47.91 -33.03 -0.66
C ILE A 142 48.71 -34.16 -1.29
N ASP A 143 48.69 -35.34 -0.67
CA ASP A 143 49.32 -36.53 -1.23
C ASP A 143 48.25 -37.43 -1.85
N ILE A 144 48.39 -37.70 -3.14
CA ILE A 144 47.44 -38.46 -3.95
C ILE A 144 48.13 -39.69 -4.51
N VAL A 145 47.56 -40.87 -4.36
CA VAL A 145 48.01 -42.06 -5.09
C VAL A 145 46.96 -42.53 -6.08
N LEU A 146 47.31 -42.52 -7.37
CA LEU A 146 46.51 -43.08 -8.43
C LEU A 146 46.78 -44.58 -8.51
N VAL A 147 45.77 -45.40 -8.19
CA VAL A 147 45.86 -46.86 -8.23
C VAL A 147 45.16 -47.34 -9.50
N VAL A 148 45.96 -47.72 -10.49
CA VAL A 148 45.49 -48.01 -11.85
C VAL A 148 45.53 -49.52 -12.10
N ASP A 149 44.38 -50.08 -12.43
CA ASP A 149 44.26 -51.45 -12.90
C ASP A 149 44.95 -51.59 -14.26
N MET A 150 45.98 -52.43 -14.28
CA MET A 150 46.76 -52.78 -15.47
C MET A 150 46.53 -54.23 -15.90
N SER A 151 45.40 -54.83 -15.53
CA SER A 151 45.01 -56.17 -15.96
C SER A 151 44.67 -56.23 -17.46
N GLY A 152 44.61 -57.45 -17.99
CA GLY A 152 44.29 -57.69 -19.39
C GLY A 152 42.87 -57.27 -19.79
N SER A 153 41.91 -57.26 -18.85
CA SER A 153 40.52 -56.85 -19.13
C SER A 153 40.38 -55.35 -19.42
N MET A 154 41.38 -54.55 -19.06
CA MET A 154 41.47 -53.15 -19.46
C MET A 154 41.82 -52.99 -20.96
N ASN A 155 42.44 -54.00 -21.57
CA ASN A 155 42.94 -53.95 -22.94
C ASN A 155 41.82 -54.16 -23.98
N SER A 156 41.77 -53.29 -24.99
CA SER A 156 40.75 -53.32 -26.06
C SER A 156 40.73 -54.64 -26.84
N SER A 157 41.88 -55.32 -26.94
CA SER A 157 41.99 -56.64 -27.57
C SER A 157 41.26 -57.77 -26.81
N VAL A 158 40.95 -57.56 -25.52
CA VAL A 158 40.34 -58.57 -24.64
C VAL A 158 38.90 -58.19 -24.25
N ASN A 159 38.55 -56.90 -24.27
CA ASN A 159 37.28 -56.39 -23.75
C ASN A 159 36.24 -56.00 -24.82
N GLY A 160 36.42 -56.45 -26.06
CA GLY A 160 35.50 -56.16 -27.16
C GLY A 160 35.70 -54.79 -27.83
N GLY A 161 36.91 -54.22 -27.76
CA GLY A 161 37.31 -53.04 -28.51
C GLY A 161 37.26 -51.70 -27.76
N ASN A 162 36.98 -51.70 -26.46
CA ASN A 162 36.93 -50.47 -25.66
C ASN A 162 38.34 -50.06 -25.20
N ASP A 163 38.77 -48.84 -25.54
CA ASP A 163 40.10 -48.34 -25.19
C ASP A 163 40.17 -47.78 -23.75
N ARG A 164 40.02 -48.65 -22.75
CA ARG A 164 40.13 -48.28 -21.34
C ARG A 164 41.56 -47.90 -20.95
N VAL A 165 42.55 -48.54 -21.56
CA VAL A 165 43.99 -48.25 -21.36
C VAL A 165 44.32 -46.83 -21.83
N GLY A 166 43.95 -46.48 -23.06
CA GLY A 166 44.15 -45.13 -23.60
C GLY A 166 43.45 -44.08 -22.74
N ALA A 167 42.21 -44.35 -22.31
CA ALA A 167 41.46 -43.47 -21.43
C ALA A 167 42.13 -43.24 -20.07
N ALA A 168 42.64 -44.31 -19.43
CA ALA A 168 43.37 -44.20 -18.17
C ALA A 168 44.68 -43.39 -18.35
N ARG A 169 45.46 -43.69 -19.39
CA ARG A 169 46.71 -42.96 -19.72
C ARG A 169 46.44 -41.47 -19.95
N GLN A 170 45.49 -41.16 -20.83
CA GLN A 170 45.18 -39.78 -21.18
C GLN A 170 44.52 -39.03 -20.02
N GLY A 171 43.67 -39.70 -19.25
CA GLY A 171 43.04 -39.14 -18.06
C GLY A 171 44.05 -38.77 -16.97
N VAL A 172 45.01 -39.64 -16.67
CA VAL A 172 46.09 -39.35 -15.69
C VAL A 172 46.96 -38.19 -16.17
N LYS A 173 47.32 -38.19 -17.46
CA LYS A 173 48.08 -37.08 -18.07
C LYS A 173 47.32 -35.75 -17.95
N ASN A 174 46.02 -35.75 -18.22
CA ASN A 174 45.16 -34.57 -18.11
C ASN A 174 44.96 -34.12 -16.66
N PHE A 175 44.88 -35.05 -15.71
CA PHE A 175 44.81 -34.76 -14.27
C PHE A 175 46.04 -33.95 -13.82
N LEU A 176 47.25 -34.47 -14.09
CA LEU A 176 48.51 -33.80 -13.77
C LEU A 176 48.62 -32.44 -14.48
N LYS A 177 48.29 -32.39 -15.77
CA LYS A 177 48.32 -31.15 -16.54
C LYS A 177 47.37 -30.09 -15.95
N THR A 178 46.16 -30.47 -15.57
CA THR A 178 45.15 -29.55 -15.00
C THR A 178 45.64 -28.92 -13.69
N ILE A 179 46.32 -29.71 -12.84
CA ILE A 179 46.92 -29.22 -11.60
C ILE A 179 48.08 -28.26 -11.89
N ASN A 180 48.96 -28.62 -12.83
CA ASN A 180 50.13 -27.80 -13.17
C ASN A 180 49.75 -26.48 -13.86
N ASP A 181 48.77 -26.51 -14.76
CA ASP A 181 48.24 -25.31 -15.43
C ASP A 181 47.65 -24.32 -14.42
N ALA A 182 47.20 -24.79 -13.25
CA ALA A 182 46.70 -23.95 -12.17
C ALA A 182 47.81 -23.34 -11.29
N GLY A 183 49.09 -23.67 -11.54
CA GLY A 183 50.23 -23.08 -10.84
C GLY A 183 50.44 -23.58 -9.41
N ILE A 184 49.78 -24.67 -9.01
CA ILE A 184 49.87 -25.24 -7.64
C ILE A 184 50.55 -26.61 -7.59
N GLY A 185 51.22 -27.04 -8.66
CA GLY A 185 51.75 -28.41 -8.78
C GLY A 185 52.72 -28.79 -7.65
N GLN A 186 53.50 -27.84 -7.15
CA GLN A 186 54.37 -27.99 -5.97
C GLN A 186 53.65 -28.33 -4.65
N TYR A 187 52.33 -28.17 -4.59
CA TYR A 187 51.48 -28.48 -3.42
C TYR A 187 50.59 -29.70 -3.63
N VAL A 188 50.69 -30.38 -4.77
CA VAL A 188 49.98 -31.63 -5.01
C VAL A 188 51.02 -32.68 -5.36
N ASN A 189 51.24 -33.59 -4.42
CA ASN A 189 52.18 -34.69 -4.61
C ASN A 189 51.42 -35.89 -5.14
N VAL A 190 51.89 -36.51 -6.22
CA VAL A 190 51.20 -37.61 -6.87
C VAL A 190 52.11 -38.83 -6.92
N GLY A 191 51.61 -39.97 -6.44
CA GLY A 191 52.20 -41.29 -6.69
C GLY A 191 51.31 -42.09 -7.62
N VAL A 192 51.88 -43.09 -8.30
CA VAL A 192 51.11 -43.99 -9.15
C VAL A 192 51.47 -45.43 -8.84
N VAL A 193 50.44 -46.26 -8.67
CA VAL A 193 50.55 -47.71 -8.51
C VAL A 193 49.76 -48.37 -9.63
N GLY A 194 50.46 -48.99 -10.56
CA GLY A 194 49.89 -49.91 -11.53
C GLY A 194 49.83 -51.32 -10.94
N PHE A 195 48.68 -52.00 -11.00
CA PHE A 195 48.54 -53.37 -10.47
C PHE A 195 47.98 -54.36 -11.49
N SER A 196 48.45 -55.59 -11.41
CA SER A 196 47.95 -56.76 -12.15
C SER A 196 48.16 -58.00 -11.27
N SER A 197 48.33 -59.20 -11.84
CA SER A 197 48.80 -60.40 -11.14
C SER A 197 50.33 -60.55 -11.22
N PRO A 198 50.97 -61.25 -10.26
CA PRO A 198 52.40 -61.54 -10.28
C PRO A 198 52.86 -62.14 -11.61
N ASP A 199 54.06 -61.77 -12.04
CA ASP A 199 54.76 -62.23 -13.25
C ASP A 199 54.20 -61.73 -14.60
N TYR A 200 53.28 -60.75 -14.59
CA TYR A 200 52.78 -60.10 -15.81
C TYR A 200 53.43 -58.72 -16.04
N ILE A 201 53.02 -57.71 -15.28
CA ILE A 201 53.60 -56.36 -15.39
C ILE A 201 54.90 -56.23 -14.61
N SER A 202 55.11 -57.09 -13.60
CA SER A 202 56.34 -57.23 -12.81
C SER A 202 56.27 -58.54 -12.00
N SER A 203 57.38 -58.98 -11.42
CA SER A 203 57.42 -60.17 -10.56
C SER A 203 56.53 -60.04 -9.31
N SER A 204 56.34 -58.83 -8.79
CA SER A 204 55.46 -58.58 -7.65
C SER A 204 53.98 -58.43 -8.04
N GLY A 205 53.69 -58.18 -9.32
CA GLY A 205 52.35 -57.83 -9.81
C GLY A 205 52.00 -56.34 -9.69
N THR A 206 52.95 -55.49 -9.29
CA THR A 206 52.79 -54.03 -9.28
C THR A 206 53.97 -53.30 -9.89
N LEU A 207 53.69 -52.16 -10.52
CA LEU A 207 54.66 -51.12 -10.86
C LEU A 207 54.32 -49.87 -10.05
N SER A 208 55.33 -49.16 -9.54
CA SER A 208 55.10 -47.96 -8.74
C SER A 208 56.08 -46.84 -9.07
N GLU A 209 55.56 -45.62 -9.13
CA GLU A 209 56.33 -44.38 -9.07
C GLU A 209 55.95 -43.70 -7.75
N ASN A 210 56.96 -43.40 -6.92
CA ASN A 210 56.76 -42.83 -5.59
C ASN A 210 56.16 -41.41 -5.67
N ILE A 211 55.54 -40.99 -4.58
CA ILE A 211 54.96 -39.65 -4.43
C ILE A 211 56.06 -38.58 -4.61
N ASP A 212 55.82 -37.65 -5.54
CA ASP A 212 56.63 -36.45 -5.75
C ASP A 212 55.72 -35.32 -6.27
N ALA A 213 56.23 -34.08 -6.30
CA ALA A 213 55.47 -32.91 -6.74
C ALA A 213 54.97 -33.08 -8.19
N SER A 214 53.70 -32.74 -8.42
CA SER A 214 53.06 -32.94 -9.72
C SER A 214 53.58 -32.06 -10.85
N ASP A 215 54.31 -30.98 -10.55
CA ASP A 215 54.99 -30.12 -11.52
C ASP A 215 56.43 -30.56 -11.85
N ASN A 216 56.97 -31.58 -11.18
CA ASN A 216 58.29 -32.12 -11.50
C ASN A 216 58.25 -32.87 -12.84
N GLN A 217 58.79 -32.25 -13.89
CA GLN A 217 58.75 -32.80 -15.25
C GLN A 217 59.41 -34.19 -15.39
N ALA A 218 60.46 -34.47 -14.60
CA ALA A 218 61.10 -35.77 -14.59
C ALA A 218 60.17 -36.84 -13.99
N HIS A 219 59.47 -36.49 -12.92
CA HIS A 219 58.48 -37.35 -12.28
C HIS A 219 57.26 -37.60 -13.18
N ILE A 220 56.70 -36.57 -13.81
CA ILE A 220 55.62 -36.71 -14.81
C ILE A 220 56.04 -37.67 -15.93
N THR A 221 57.30 -37.58 -16.39
CA THR A 221 57.83 -38.48 -17.43
C THR A 221 57.89 -39.92 -16.92
N ARG A 222 58.33 -40.15 -15.68
CA ARG A 222 58.36 -41.50 -15.07
C ARG A 222 56.95 -42.08 -14.88
N ILE A 223 55.97 -41.29 -14.44
CA ILE A 223 54.55 -41.71 -14.38
C ILE A 223 54.05 -42.15 -15.76
N ASN A 224 54.26 -41.33 -16.79
CA ASN A 224 53.79 -41.64 -18.13
C ASN A 224 54.48 -42.90 -18.70
N ASN A 225 55.78 -43.08 -18.44
CA ASN A 225 56.51 -44.28 -18.83
C ASN A 225 56.02 -45.53 -18.10
N LEU A 226 55.70 -45.42 -16.80
CA LEU A 226 55.11 -46.51 -16.03
C LEU A 226 53.79 -46.97 -16.65
N LEU A 227 52.89 -46.02 -16.95
CA LEU A 227 51.60 -46.32 -17.56
C LEU A 227 51.68 -46.70 -19.05
N ALA A 228 52.83 -46.49 -19.72
CA ALA A 228 53.05 -46.91 -21.09
C ALA A 228 53.28 -48.43 -21.24
N ASN A 229 53.58 -49.15 -20.15
CA ASN A 229 53.67 -50.61 -20.15
C ASN A 229 52.34 -51.26 -20.57
N ASP A 230 52.41 -52.50 -21.06
CA ASP A 230 51.24 -53.25 -21.51
C ASP A 230 50.35 -53.67 -20.34
N PHE A 231 49.05 -53.40 -20.47
CA PHE A 231 48.05 -53.81 -19.49
C PHE A 231 47.67 -55.26 -19.79
N THR A 232 48.15 -56.17 -18.95
CA THR A 232 48.07 -57.63 -19.12
C THR A 232 47.99 -58.32 -17.76
N GLY A 233 47.52 -59.56 -17.69
CA GLY A 233 47.40 -60.34 -16.45
C GLY A 233 46.03 -60.21 -15.76
N GLY A 234 45.95 -60.73 -14.53
CA GLY A 234 44.73 -60.72 -13.72
C GLY A 234 44.58 -59.47 -12.86
N THR A 235 43.48 -59.40 -12.12
CA THR A 235 43.05 -58.19 -11.40
C THR A 235 43.27 -58.37 -9.90
N PHE A 236 44.45 -58.02 -9.39
CA PHE A 236 44.79 -58.11 -7.96
C PHE A 236 44.51 -56.78 -7.23
N THR A 237 43.25 -56.32 -7.25
CA THR A 237 42.86 -55.00 -6.69
C THR A 237 43.28 -54.80 -5.24
N GLN A 238 43.25 -55.87 -4.43
CA GLN A 238 43.73 -55.81 -3.05
C GLN A 238 45.20 -55.38 -2.98
N LEU A 239 46.06 -55.92 -3.85
CA LEU A 239 47.48 -55.57 -3.89
C LEU A 239 47.67 -54.10 -4.30
N GLY A 240 46.92 -53.63 -5.30
CA GLY A 240 46.94 -52.22 -5.71
C GLY A 240 46.61 -51.27 -4.55
N ILE A 241 45.50 -51.53 -3.83
CA ILE A 241 45.09 -50.74 -2.67
C ILE A 241 46.15 -50.80 -1.56
N ARG A 242 46.67 -51.99 -1.25
CA ARG A 242 47.70 -52.17 -0.21
C ARG A 242 48.97 -51.39 -0.53
N THR A 243 49.45 -51.47 -1.77
CA THR A 243 50.66 -50.79 -2.21
C THR A 243 50.45 -49.27 -2.22
N GLY A 244 49.29 -48.80 -2.70
CA GLY A 244 48.95 -47.38 -2.65
C GLY A 244 48.84 -46.84 -1.23
N GLN A 245 48.23 -47.60 -0.32
CA GLN A 245 48.16 -47.24 1.10
C GLN A 245 49.54 -47.20 1.73
N SER A 246 50.39 -48.18 1.43
CA SER A 246 51.76 -48.23 1.94
C SER A 246 52.58 -47.03 1.46
N MET A 247 52.35 -46.58 0.22
CA MET A 247 52.98 -45.38 -0.33
C MET A 247 52.51 -44.11 0.40
N LEU A 248 51.20 -43.94 0.61
CA LEU A 248 50.65 -42.81 1.38
C LEU A 248 51.13 -42.78 2.83
N ALA A 249 51.28 -43.95 3.46
CA ALA A 249 51.72 -44.09 4.84
C ALA A 249 53.24 -44.00 5.02
N SER A 250 54.02 -44.18 3.95
CA SER A 250 55.49 -44.08 4.01
C SER A 250 55.99 -42.66 4.29
N ASP A 251 55.16 -41.65 4.02
CA ASP A 251 55.40 -40.27 4.38
C ASP A 251 54.61 -39.90 5.64
N SER A 252 55.33 -39.62 6.73
CA SER A 252 54.76 -39.28 8.05
C SER A 252 54.33 -37.81 8.17
N ASN A 253 54.23 -37.08 7.07
CA ASN A 253 53.67 -35.73 7.04
C ASN A 253 52.18 -35.70 7.50
N ASP A 254 51.68 -34.50 7.80
CA ASP A 254 50.28 -34.28 8.16
C ASP A 254 49.41 -33.84 6.96
N HIS A 255 49.85 -34.14 5.74
CA HIS A 255 49.11 -33.84 4.51
C HIS A 255 47.83 -34.67 4.44
N LYS A 256 46.84 -34.14 3.74
CA LYS A 256 45.65 -34.92 3.38
C LYS A 256 46.07 -36.08 2.48
N LYS A 257 45.63 -37.30 2.82
CA LYS A 257 45.92 -38.54 2.08
C LYS A 257 44.73 -38.94 1.23
N MET A 258 44.91 -39.02 -0.08
CA MET A 258 43.87 -39.39 -1.05
C MET A 258 44.34 -40.56 -1.92
N MET A 259 43.43 -41.50 -2.19
CA MET A 259 43.67 -42.60 -3.13
C MET A 259 42.57 -42.58 -4.20
N ILE A 260 42.95 -42.70 -5.48
CA ILE A 260 41.99 -42.78 -6.60
C ILE A 260 42.19 -44.11 -7.31
N LEU A 261 41.26 -45.04 -7.11
CA LEU A 261 41.26 -46.37 -7.74
C LEU A 261 40.54 -46.33 -9.10
N LEU A 262 41.21 -46.75 -10.15
CA LEU A 262 40.65 -46.91 -11.50
C LEU A 262 40.69 -48.40 -11.86
N THR A 263 39.52 -49.05 -12.02
CA THR A 263 39.43 -50.49 -12.33
C THR A 263 38.15 -50.84 -13.07
N ASP A 264 38.16 -51.92 -13.84
CA ASP A 264 36.96 -52.49 -14.46
C ASP A 264 36.25 -53.56 -13.60
N GLY A 265 36.76 -53.76 -12.38
CA GLY A 265 35.95 -53.96 -11.18
C GLY A 265 35.71 -55.39 -10.70
N VAL A 266 36.28 -56.43 -11.32
CA VAL A 266 36.21 -57.80 -10.77
C VAL A 266 37.61 -58.23 -10.29
N PRO A 267 37.89 -58.27 -8.98
CA PRO A 267 39.17 -58.77 -8.49
C PRO A 267 39.28 -60.28 -8.75
N THR A 268 40.28 -60.72 -9.51
CA THR A 268 40.51 -62.14 -9.83
C THR A 268 41.70 -62.75 -9.09
N PHE A 269 42.36 -61.96 -8.24
CA PHE A 269 43.40 -62.38 -7.30
C PHE A 269 43.17 -61.70 -5.95
N SER A 270 43.41 -62.42 -4.87
CA SER A 270 43.49 -61.86 -3.52
C SER A 270 44.52 -62.58 -2.66
N TYR A 271 44.99 -61.94 -1.59
CA TYR A 271 45.60 -62.66 -0.49
C TYR A 271 44.53 -63.46 0.26
N LYS A 272 44.93 -64.63 0.74
CA LYS A 272 44.04 -65.49 1.49
C LYS A 272 43.63 -64.83 2.80
N VAL A 273 42.32 -64.69 3.01
CA VAL A 273 41.74 -64.13 4.23
C VAL A 273 42.03 -65.05 5.43
N THR A 274 42.63 -64.51 6.49
CA THR A 274 42.94 -65.22 7.75
C THR A 274 42.20 -64.67 8.96
N GLY A 275 41.57 -63.49 8.83
CA GLY A 275 40.56 -62.97 9.75
C GLY A 275 39.47 -62.22 8.98
N ALA A 276 38.22 -62.28 9.44
CA ALA A 276 37.09 -61.59 8.80
C ALA A 276 36.08 -61.05 9.82
N THR A 277 35.31 -60.04 9.42
CA THR A 277 34.17 -59.47 10.15
C THR A 277 33.02 -59.14 9.21
N THR A 278 31.81 -58.90 9.73
CA THR A 278 30.66 -58.45 8.95
C THR A 278 30.26 -57.05 9.37
N ILE A 279 30.10 -56.13 8.42
CA ILE A 279 29.62 -54.77 8.64
C ILE A 279 28.42 -54.56 7.72
N ASN A 280 27.27 -54.21 8.30
CA ASN A 280 26.02 -53.98 7.56
C ASN A 280 25.66 -55.11 6.56
N GLY A 281 25.91 -56.36 6.94
CA GLY A 281 25.60 -57.54 6.12
C GLY A 281 26.65 -57.89 5.05
N THR A 282 27.74 -57.13 4.93
CA THR A 282 28.85 -57.43 4.02
C THR A 282 30.06 -57.93 4.80
N ASP A 283 30.70 -58.99 4.31
CA ASP A 283 31.91 -59.56 4.91
C ASP A 283 33.18 -58.84 4.44
N TYR A 284 34.03 -58.46 5.38
CA TYR A 284 35.31 -57.78 5.19
C TYR A 284 36.43 -58.62 5.80
N GLY A 285 37.48 -58.86 5.04
CA GLY A 285 38.73 -59.41 5.56
C GLY A 285 39.43 -58.40 6.47
N THR A 286 39.89 -58.84 7.63
CA THR A 286 40.59 -58.00 8.61
C THR A 286 42.04 -58.43 8.79
N ALA A 287 42.41 -59.62 8.33
CA ALA A 287 43.78 -60.12 8.29
C ALA A 287 43.99 -61.01 7.08
N PHE A 288 45.22 -61.02 6.55
CA PHE A 288 45.59 -61.70 5.31
C PHE A 288 46.88 -62.51 5.47
N GLY A 289 46.91 -63.71 4.89
CA GLY A 289 48.10 -64.54 4.82
C GLY A 289 49.00 -64.19 3.62
N THR A 290 50.11 -64.93 3.50
CA THR A 290 51.03 -64.82 2.36
C THR A 290 50.60 -65.64 1.13
N ASN A 291 49.78 -66.68 1.35
CA ASN A 291 49.16 -67.45 0.27
C ASN A 291 48.11 -66.61 -0.47
N ARG A 292 47.87 -66.94 -1.74
CA ARG A 292 46.92 -66.23 -2.60
C ARG A 292 45.76 -67.14 -3.01
N ASP A 293 44.62 -66.50 -3.20
CA ASP A 293 43.48 -67.05 -3.91
C ASP A 293 43.53 -66.52 -5.35
N GLU A 294 43.64 -67.43 -6.32
CA GLU A 294 43.98 -67.09 -7.72
C GLU A 294 42.95 -67.65 -8.72
N PRO A 295 41.66 -67.28 -8.62
CA PRO A 295 40.65 -67.74 -9.58
C PRO A 295 40.86 -67.23 -11.02
N GLY A 296 41.69 -66.20 -11.23
CA GLY A 296 42.28 -65.82 -12.51
C GLY A 296 41.39 -64.96 -13.41
N PHE A 297 40.17 -65.41 -13.71
CA PHE A 297 39.21 -64.76 -14.64
C PHE A 297 37.84 -64.45 -14.01
N THR A 298 37.65 -64.81 -12.73
CA THR A 298 36.41 -64.61 -11.96
C THR A 298 36.80 -64.25 -10.53
N SER A 299 35.92 -63.59 -9.77
CA SER A 299 36.12 -63.44 -8.32
C SER A 299 35.82 -64.74 -7.56
N GLN A 300 35.01 -65.64 -8.13
CA GLN A 300 34.58 -66.88 -7.47
C GLN A 300 35.74 -67.85 -7.27
N LEU A 301 35.95 -68.33 -6.05
CA LEU A 301 36.96 -69.34 -5.79
C LEU A 301 36.54 -70.68 -6.41
N TRP A 302 37.51 -71.36 -7.04
CA TRP A 302 37.29 -72.66 -7.64
C TRP A 302 38.55 -73.51 -7.56
N LYS A 303 38.38 -74.83 -7.73
CA LYS A 303 39.48 -75.79 -7.80
C LYS A 303 39.35 -76.65 -9.06
N ALA A 304 40.49 -76.98 -9.65
CA ALA A 304 40.57 -77.94 -10.75
C ALA A 304 40.56 -79.38 -10.20
N SER A 305 39.81 -80.25 -10.86
CA SER A 305 39.96 -81.71 -10.74
C SER A 305 39.98 -82.28 -12.15
N GLY A 306 41.18 -82.60 -12.65
CA GLY A 306 41.40 -82.87 -14.07
C GLY A 306 41.00 -81.66 -14.93
N ASN A 307 40.20 -81.88 -15.98
CA ASN A 307 39.71 -80.83 -16.87
C ASN A 307 38.44 -80.12 -16.36
N SER A 308 37.93 -80.49 -15.18
CA SER A 308 36.70 -79.92 -14.61
C SER A 308 36.99 -78.91 -13.50
N ARG A 309 36.24 -77.81 -13.50
CA ARG A 309 36.29 -76.79 -12.44
C ARG A 309 35.09 -76.97 -11.52
N THR A 310 35.29 -76.81 -10.21
CA THR A 310 34.21 -76.82 -9.22
C THR A 310 34.37 -75.65 -8.25
N PRO A 311 33.27 -75.03 -7.77
CA PRO A 311 33.34 -73.98 -6.76
C PRO A 311 34.11 -74.44 -5.52
N SER A 312 34.87 -73.52 -4.94
CA SER A 312 35.64 -73.72 -3.72
C SER A 312 35.27 -72.64 -2.70
N SER A 313 35.53 -72.93 -1.43
CA SER A 313 35.38 -71.97 -0.34
C SER A 313 36.19 -72.44 0.86
N TYR A 314 36.48 -71.53 1.78
CA TYR A 314 37.06 -71.86 3.07
C TYR A 314 36.43 -71.02 4.18
N ASN A 315 36.55 -71.48 5.44
CA ASN A 315 35.97 -70.79 6.59
C ASN A 315 37.05 -70.10 7.42
N VAL A 316 36.79 -68.85 7.82
CA VAL A 316 37.65 -68.02 8.67
C VAL A 316 36.77 -67.13 9.53
N SER A 317 37.07 -67.03 10.83
CA SER A 317 36.28 -66.23 11.79
C SER A 317 34.76 -66.53 11.77
N GLY A 318 34.38 -67.79 11.47
CA GLY A 318 32.97 -68.19 11.32
C GLY A 318 32.27 -67.69 10.05
N LYS A 319 33.03 -67.17 9.07
CA LYS A 319 32.55 -66.69 7.75
C LYS A 319 33.03 -67.60 6.64
N THR A 320 32.19 -67.82 5.64
CA THR A 320 32.53 -68.59 4.44
C THR A 320 33.03 -67.67 3.35
N ILE A 321 34.32 -67.78 3.05
CA ILE A 321 34.97 -67.04 1.95
C ILE A 321 34.87 -67.90 0.69
N LYS A 322 34.15 -67.37 -0.30
CA LYS A 322 33.82 -68.04 -1.56
C LYS A 322 34.25 -67.26 -2.80
N ASP A 323 34.69 -66.02 -2.60
CA ASP A 323 35.22 -65.15 -3.63
C ASP A 323 36.30 -64.21 -3.06
N THR A 324 36.98 -63.47 -3.93
CA THR A 324 38.06 -62.52 -3.61
C THR A 324 37.56 -61.22 -2.96
N TRP A 325 36.24 -60.96 -2.97
CA TRP A 325 35.67 -59.69 -2.53
C TRP A 325 35.87 -59.35 -1.06
N PRO A 326 35.71 -60.27 -0.09
CA PRO A 326 36.02 -59.98 1.31
C PRO A 326 37.45 -59.47 1.49
N ALA A 327 38.41 -60.00 0.72
CA ALA A 327 39.79 -59.56 0.82
C ALA A 327 39.99 -58.14 0.28
N THR A 328 39.47 -57.85 -0.91
CA THR A 328 39.55 -56.52 -1.52
C THR A 328 38.82 -55.45 -0.70
N LEU A 329 37.60 -55.75 -0.24
CA LEU A 329 36.81 -54.86 0.61
C LEU A 329 37.52 -54.64 1.95
N GLY A 330 38.07 -55.69 2.54
CA GLY A 330 38.85 -55.63 3.76
C GLY A 330 40.04 -54.69 3.68
N GLU A 331 40.81 -54.76 2.59
CA GLU A 331 41.94 -53.86 2.36
C GLU A 331 41.49 -52.40 2.23
N SER A 332 40.41 -52.16 1.48
CA SER A 332 39.85 -50.80 1.34
C SER A 332 39.39 -50.23 2.68
N LEU A 333 38.83 -51.06 3.57
CA LEU A 333 38.43 -50.67 4.91
C LEU A 333 39.64 -50.31 5.78
N ILE A 334 40.74 -51.07 5.68
CA ILE A 334 41.99 -50.77 6.40
C ILE A 334 42.55 -49.42 5.96
N ALA A 335 42.60 -49.15 4.65
CA ALA A 335 43.04 -47.85 4.12
C ALA A 335 42.18 -46.69 4.66
N LYS A 336 40.85 -46.82 4.60
CA LYS A 336 39.92 -45.80 5.13
C LYS A 336 40.06 -45.57 6.63
N ASN A 337 40.31 -46.62 7.40
CA ASN A 337 40.54 -46.52 8.85
C ASN A 337 41.88 -45.82 9.19
N GLN A 338 42.80 -45.70 8.23
CA GLN A 338 44.03 -44.91 8.33
C GLN A 338 43.84 -43.49 7.79
N SER A 339 42.61 -42.97 7.85
CA SER A 339 42.25 -41.61 7.41
C SER A 339 42.53 -41.31 5.93
N THR A 340 42.63 -42.34 5.09
CA THR A 340 42.79 -42.16 3.62
C THR A 340 41.43 -41.98 2.97
N GLU A 341 41.28 -40.89 2.20
CA GLU A 341 40.10 -40.63 1.38
C GLU A 341 40.18 -41.46 0.10
N LEU A 342 39.45 -42.59 0.03
CA LEU A 342 39.49 -43.50 -1.12
C LEU A 342 38.36 -43.18 -2.10
N HIS A 343 38.72 -42.72 -3.28
CA HIS A 343 37.85 -42.56 -4.43
C HIS A 343 37.96 -43.78 -5.34
N ALA A 344 36.87 -44.18 -5.99
CA ALA A 344 36.90 -45.30 -6.94
C ALA A 344 36.05 -45.03 -8.19
N LEU A 345 36.59 -45.38 -9.35
CA LEU A 345 35.93 -45.35 -10.64
C LEU A 345 35.76 -46.78 -11.16
N GLY A 346 34.50 -47.21 -11.34
CA GLY A 346 34.17 -48.45 -12.04
C GLY A 346 34.10 -48.23 -13.54
N ILE A 347 35.05 -48.77 -14.30
CA ILE A 347 35.19 -48.55 -15.75
C ILE A 347 34.49 -49.67 -16.51
N GLN A 348 33.32 -49.37 -17.09
CA GLN A 348 32.53 -50.28 -17.90
C GLN A 348 32.37 -51.65 -17.24
N LEU A 349 31.93 -51.62 -15.98
CA LEU A 349 31.74 -52.81 -15.16
C LEU A 349 30.88 -53.84 -15.89
N SER A 350 31.28 -55.10 -15.77
CA SER A 350 30.58 -56.23 -16.37
C SER A 350 30.43 -57.37 -15.37
N LYS A 351 29.52 -58.28 -15.69
CA LYS A 351 29.19 -59.42 -14.85
C LYS A 351 30.40 -60.29 -14.62
N ASP A 352 30.42 -60.91 -13.45
CA ASP A 352 31.36 -61.98 -13.15
C ASP A 352 30.79 -63.31 -13.67
N VAL A 353 31.47 -63.92 -14.63
CA VAL A 353 31.06 -65.19 -15.29
C VAL A 353 31.33 -66.44 -14.45
N GLY A 354 31.91 -66.31 -13.26
CA GLY A 354 32.07 -67.43 -12.33
C GLY A 354 33.04 -68.52 -12.79
N TYR A 355 33.15 -69.59 -11.98
CA TYR A 355 34.12 -70.68 -12.18
C TYR A 355 34.03 -71.40 -13.54
N THR A 356 32.89 -71.33 -14.22
CA THR A 356 32.66 -72.01 -15.51
C THR A 356 33.40 -71.33 -16.67
N ASN A 357 33.79 -70.06 -16.52
CA ASN A 357 34.33 -69.22 -17.61
C ASN A 357 33.44 -69.22 -18.86
N ASN A 358 32.12 -69.36 -18.67
CA ASN A 358 31.15 -69.35 -19.75
C ASN A 358 30.30 -68.09 -19.64
N ASN A 359 30.22 -67.32 -20.71
CA ASN A 359 29.43 -66.08 -20.74
C ASN A 359 27.92 -66.31 -20.52
N SER A 360 27.40 -67.55 -20.60
CA SER A 360 26.01 -67.86 -20.24
C SER A 360 25.79 -68.05 -18.73
N TYR A 361 26.86 -68.21 -17.94
CA TYR A 361 26.79 -68.29 -16.48
C TYR A 361 27.06 -66.92 -15.86
N THR A 362 26.42 -66.67 -14.72
CA THR A 362 26.58 -65.44 -13.95
C THR A 362 26.79 -65.80 -12.49
N TYR A 363 27.98 -65.53 -11.96
CA TYR A 363 28.25 -65.58 -10.52
C TYR A 363 27.77 -64.31 -9.84
N LEU A 364 28.09 -63.14 -10.42
CA LEU A 364 27.62 -61.83 -9.98
C LEU A 364 27.12 -61.05 -11.17
N THR A 365 25.96 -60.41 -11.04
CA THR A 365 25.46 -59.48 -12.05
C THR A 365 26.28 -58.18 -12.07
N ASP A 366 26.18 -57.40 -13.15
CA ASP A 366 26.79 -56.06 -13.25
C ASP A 366 26.43 -55.19 -12.04
N SER A 367 25.16 -55.26 -11.59
CA SER A 367 24.68 -54.52 -10.41
C SER A 367 25.36 -54.99 -9.12
N GLN A 368 25.56 -56.29 -8.95
CA GLN A 368 26.21 -56.82 -7.75
C GLN A 368 27.71 -56.48 -7.73
N VAL A 369 28.38 -56.48 -8.89
CA VAL A 369 29.75 -55.98 -9.02
C VAL A 369 29.81 -54.49 -8.68
N ARG A 370 28.92 -53.67 -9.26
CA ARG A 370 28.79 -52.24 -8.96
C ARG A 370 28.58 -51.97 -7.48
N ASP A 371 27.68 -52.70 -6.82
CA ASP A 371 27.39 -52.48 -5.40
C ASP A 371 28.57 -52.84 -4.49
N ARG A 372 29.39 -53.83 -4.87
CA ARG A 372 30.64 -54.13 -4.16
C ARG A 372 31.72 -53.10 -4.45
N MET A 373 31.83 -52.63 -5.69
CA MET A 373 32.74 -51.54 -6.07
C MET A 373 32.47 -50.25 -5.30
N LYS A 374 31.20 -49.87 -5.10
CA LYS A 374 30.80 -48.73 -4.27
C LYS A 374 31.34 -48.81 -2.83
N LEU A 375 31.43 -50.01 -2.27
CA LEU A 375 31.90 -50.24 -0.90
C LEU A 375 33.42 -50.09 -0.75
N LEU A 376 34.18 -50.11 -1.86
CA LEU A 376 35.62 -49.82 -1.84
C LEU A 376 35.84 -48.34 -1.48
N ALA A 377 35.12 -47.43 -2.13
CA ALA A 377 35.24 -46.00 -1.91
C ALA A 377 34.80 -45.56 -0.50
N SER A 378 35.25 -44.39 -0.09
CA SER A 378 34.65 -43.63 1.00
C SER A 378 33.22 -43.21 0.61
N PRO A 379 32.32 -43.00 1.60
CA PRO A 379 30.91 -42.69 1.31
C PRO A 379 30.74 -41.53 0.32
N GLY A 380 30.03 -41.77 -0.78
CA GLY A 380 29.75 -40.76 -1.82
C GLY A 380 30.86 -40.56 -2.86
N LEU A 381 32.01 -41.25 -2.76
CA LEU A 381 33.18 -41.04 -3.62
C LEU A 381 33.37 -42.13 -4.69
N TYR A 382 32.30 -42.87 -5.00
CA TYR A 382 32.27 -43.84 -6.10
C TYR A 382 31.56 -43.27 -7.33
N GLN A 383 32.12 -43.48 -8.53
CA GLN A 383 31.47 -43.14 -9.79
C GLN A 383 31.63 -44.26 -10.83
N ASP A 384 30.78 -44.21 -11.84
CA ASP A 384 30.80 -45.12 -12.99
C ASP A 384 31.27 -44.40 -14.25
N ALA A 385 32.15 -45.05 -15.02
CA ALA A 385 32.51 -44.65 -16.37
C ALA A 385 31.93 -45.66 -17.36
N ASN A 386 31.01 -45.24 -18.22
CA ASN A 386 30.39 -46.12 -19.23
C ASN A 386 31.15 -46.10 -20.56
N SER A 387 32.12 -45.19 -20.71
CA SER A 387 32.94 -45.00 -21.89
C SER A 387 34.36 -44.56 -21.53
N ALA A 388 35.27 -44.60 -22.50
CA ALA A 388 36.61 -44.02 -22.39
C ALA A 388 36.57 -42.52 -22.02
N ALA A 389 35.64 -41.75 -22.61
CA ALA A 389 35.50 -40.32 -22.35
C ALA A 389 35.06 -40.01 -20.90
N ASP A 390 34.28 -40.90 -20.29
CA ASP A 390 33.85 -40.74 -18.89
C ASP A 390 35.03 -40.85 -17.93
N VAL A 391 36.03 -41.68 -18.23
CA VAL A 391 37.26 -41.82 -17.42
C VAL A 391 38.06 -40.51 -17.42
N GLU A 392 38.25 -39.92 -18.60
CA GLU A 392 38.95 -38.63 -18.72
C GLU A 392 38.18 -37.51 -18.02
N THR A 393 36.85 -37.50 -18.16
CA THR A 393 35.97 -36.51 -17.49
C THR A 393 36.03 -36.65 -15.98
N TYR A 394 35.98 -37.87 -15.46
CA TYR A 394 36.11 -38.15 -14.04
C TYR A 394 37.44 -37.62 -13.48
N LEU A 395 38.57 -37.98 -14.10
CA LEU A 395 39.87 -37.53 -13.64
C LEU A 395 40.04 -36.01 -13.77
N LYS A 396 39.52 -35.38 -14.83
CA LYS A 396 39.48 -33.93 -14.93
C LYS A 396 38.69 -33.27 -13.79
N ASN A 397 37.57 -33.87 -13.37
CA ASN A 397 36.78 -33.38 -12.25
C ASN A 397 37.49 -33.61 -10.91
N GLN A 398 38.13 -34.76 -10.71
CA GLN A 398 38.98 -35.00 -9.54
C GLN A 398 40.10 -33.96 -9.41
N ALA A 399 40.74 -33.59 -10.52
CA ALA A 399 41.72 -32.50 -10.52
C ALA A 399 41.09 -31.18 -10.05
N LYS A 400 39.90 -30.82 -10.55
CA LYS A 400 39.19 -29.60 -10.10
C LYS A 400 38.80 -29.64 -8.63
N ASP A 401 38.38 -30.79 -8.12
CA ASP A 401 38.02 -30.96 -6.71
C ASP A 401 39.26 -30.81 -5.80
N VAL A 402 40.42 -31.30 -6.26
CA VAL A 402 41.72 -31.02 -5.62
C VAL A 402 42.04 -29.53 -5.66
N LEU A 403 41.95 -28.88 -6.82
CA LEU A 403 42.19 -27.44 -6.96
C LEU A 403 41.30 -26.61 -6.01
N SER A 404 40.03 -26.99 -5.86
CA SER A 404 39.08 -26.26 -5.01
C SER A 404 39.46 -26.23 -3.53
N GLN A 405 40.24 -27.19 -3.05
CA GLN A 405 40.72 -27.25 -1.66
C GLN A 405 41.76 -26.17 -1.35
N PHE A 406 42.33 -25.53 -2.37
CA PHE A 406 43.31 -24.45 -2.24
C PHE A 406 42.69 -23.05 -2.39
N ASN A 407 41.36 -22.96 -2.56
CA ASN A 407 40.63 -21.70 -2.57
C ASN A 407 40.39 -21.21 -1.13
N THR A 408 40.52 -19.90 -0.89
CA THR A 408 40.13 -19.29 0.40
C THR A 408 38.62 -19.30 0.61
N VAL A 409 37.84 -19.38 -0.46
CA VAL A 409 36.39 -19.56 -0.44
C VAL A 409 36.05 -20.90 -1.11
N ASN A 410 35.56 -21.84 -0.31
CA ASN A 410 35.26 -23.20 -0.73
C ASN A 410 33.96 -23.66 -0.07
N GLN A 411 32.95 -23.98 -0.89
CA GLN A 411 31.57 -24.22 -0.44
C GLN A 411 31.02 -23.08 0.44
N GLY A 412 31.38 -21.84 0.10
CA GLY A 412 30.94 -20.67 0.82
C GLY A 412 29.44 -20.39 0.65
N SER A 413 28.89 -19.59 1.56
CA SER A 413 27.47 -19.21 1.54
C SER A 413 27.23 -17.75 1.95
N ILE A 414 26.17 -17.15 1.42
CA ILE A 414 25.66 -15.83 1.83
C ILE A 414 24.23 -15.98 2.36
N SER A 415 23.93 -15.29 3.47
CA SER A 415 22.57 -15.09 3.98
C SER A 415 22.26 -13.59 4.02
N ASP A 416 21.21 -13.18 3.33
CA ASP A 416 20.82 -11.78 3.15
C ASP A 416 19.31 -11.56 3.42
N PRO A 417 18.91 -11.49 4.71
CA PRO A 417 17.52 -11.25 5.09
C PRO A 417 17.09 -9.82 4.74
N LEU A 418 15.89 -9.65 4.18
CA LEU A 418 15.35 -8.33 3.83
C LEU A 418 15.02 -7.49 5.08
N GLY A 419 15.20 -6.17 4.99
CA GLY A 419 14.87 -5.23 6.05
C GLY A 419 13.35 -5.07 6.18
N SER A 420 12.86 -4.84 7.40
CA SER A 420 11.41 -4.82 7.67
C SER A 420 10.63 -3.70 6.96
N GLN A 421 11.32 -2.62 6.56
CA GLN A 421 10.72 -1.51 5.80
C GLN A 421 10.92 -1.66 4.29
N PHE A 422 11.40 -2.80 3.81
CA PHE A 422 11.62 -3.02 2.38
C PHE A 422 10.79 -4.19 1.87
N ILE A 423 10.45 -4.13 0.60
CA ILE A 423 9.89 -5.23 -0.17
C ILE A 423 10.81 -5.48 -1.37
N TYR A 424 10.88 -6.72 -1.86
CA TYR A 424 11.68 -6.97 -3.05
C TYR A 424 11.05 -6.32 -4.29
N GLY A 425 11.90 -5.91 -5.22
CA GLY A 425 11.50 -5.55 -6.57
C GLY A 425 10.98 -6.75 -7.37
N ASP A 426 10.50 -6.45 -8.57
CA ASP A 426 9.96 -7.43 -9.52
C ASP A 426 11.07 -8.25 -10.21
N ASP A 427 12.33 -7.90 -9.99
CA ASP A 427 13.47 -8.57 -10.59
C ASP A 427 13.79 -9.93 -9.95
N THR A 428 14.42 -10.78 -10.75
CA THR A 428 14.98 -12.05 -10.27
C THR A 428 16.44 -11.83 -9.91
N PRO A 429 16.88 -12.20 -8.68
CA PRO A 429 18.28 -12.07 -8.30
C PRO A 429 19.20 -12.75 -9.32
N THR A 430 20.24 -12.05 -9.74
CA THR A 430 21.22 -12.55 -10.72
C THR A 430 22.58 -12.75 -10.09
N VAL A 431 23.41 -13.61 -10.68
CA VAL A 431 24.83 -13.79 -10.32
C VAL A 431 25.70 -13.82 -11.56
N LYS A 432 26.85 -13.14 -11.51
CA LYS A 432 27.84 -13.11 -12.60
C LYS A 432 29.27 -13.13 -12.07
N SER A 433 30.20 -13.62 -12.89
CA SER A 433 31.65 -13.51 -12.66
C SER A 433 32.11 -12.10 -13.05
N VAL A 434 32.84 -11.41 -12.17
CA VAL A 434 33.35 -10.05 -12.39
C VAL A 434 34.85 -9.89 -12.11
N GLY A 435 35.51 -10.93 -11.58
CA GLY A 435 36.95 -10.94 -11.34
C GLY A 435 37.77 -10.99 -12.62
N SER A 436 39.06 -10.68 -12.54
CA SER A 436 40.00 -10.84 -13.67
C SER A 436 40.22 -12.31 -14.04
N SER A 437 39.92 -13.23 -13.12
CA SER A 437 39.79 -14.67 -13.38
C SER A 437 38.32 -15.07 -13.46
N VAL A 438 37.96 -15.87 -14.48
CA VAL A 438 36.59 -16.33 -14.70
C VAL A 438 36.18 -17.38 -13.69
N VAL A 439 34.99 -17.23 -13.11
CA VAL A 439 34.29 -18.27 -12.33
C VAL A 439 33.45 -19.12 -13.28
N GLN A 440 33.90 -20.34 -13.55
CA GLN A 440 33.24 -21.24 -14.51
C GLN A 440 31.90 -21.78 -14.00
N ASN A 441 31.84 -22.16 -12.72
CA ASN A 441 30.65 -22.69 -12.07
C ASN A 441 30.09 -21.63 -11.11
N LEU A 442 29.11 -20.85 -11.59
CA LEU A 442 28.47 -19.85 -10.76
C LEU A 442 27.62 -20.49 -9.65
N PRO A 443 27.56 -19.89 -8.45
CA PRO A 443 26.78 -20.42 -7.34
C PRO A 443 25.28 -20.29 -7.60
N THR A 444 24.48 -21.02 -6.82
CA THR A 444 23.02 -20.92 -6.89
C THR A 444 22.51 -19.81 -5.98
N VAL A 445 21.68 -18.91 -6.53
CA VAL A 445 20.99 -17.85 -5.78
C VAL A 445 19.53 -18.23 -5.59
N THR A 446 19.05 -18.21 -4.35
CA THR A 446 17.66 -18.52 -4.01
C THR A 446 17.04 -17.37 -3.23
N LYS A 447 15.80 -17.00 -3.58
CA LYS A 447 14.98 -16.02 -2.86
C LYS A 447 13.84 -16.78 -2.18
N SER A 448 13.86 -16.87 -0.85
CA SER A 448 12.82 -17.58 -0.08
C SER A 448 12.65 -16.97 1.30
N ASN A 449 11.42 -17.00 1.84
CA ASN A 449 11.12 -16.56 3.21
C ASN A 449 11.64 -15.14 3.57
N GLY A 450 11.56 -14.18 2.64
CA GLY A 450 12.06 -12.83 2.89
C GLY A 450 13.59 -12.71 2.98
N SER A 451 14.33 -13.68 2.44
CA SER A 451 15.79 -13.70 2.43
C SER A 451 16.33 -14.13 1.06
N ILE A 452 17.47 -13.56 0.67
CA ILE A 452 18.30 -14.07 -0.41
C ILE A 452 19.39 -14.94 0.21
N SER A 453 19.56 -16.14 -0.34
CA SER A 453 20.60 -17.08 0.07
C SER A 453 21.40 -17.53 -1.14
N VAL A 454 22.72 -17.59 -0.98
CA VAL A 454 23.66 -18.07 -1.99
C VAL A 454 24.44 -19.22 -1.39
N SER A 455 24.61 -20.32 -2.12
CA SER A 455 25.33 -21.50 -1.66
C SER A 455 26.28 -22.03 -2.72
N ASN A 456 27.24 -22.87 -2.30
CA ASN A 456 28.27 -23.48 -3.16
C ASN A 456 29.17 -22.43 -3.85
N ILE A 457 29.54 -21.38 -3.14
CA ILE A 457 30.47 -20.37 -3.63
C ILE A 457 31.89 -20.94 -3.58
N ASN A 458 32.59 -20.95 -4.72
CA ASN A 458 33.97 -21.42 -4.83
C ASN A 458 34.78 -20.36 -5.59
N LEU A 459 35.72 -19.70 -4.90
CA LEU A 459 36.49 -18.58 -5.45
C LEU A 459 37.96 -18.73 -5.07
N GLY A 460 38.80 -18.92 -6.08
CA GLY A 460 40.26 -18.88 -5.97
C GLY A 460 40.83 -17.51 -6.31
N LYS A 461 42.11 -17.47 -6.69
CA LYS A 461 42.82 -16.25 -7.04
C LYS A 461 42.12 -15.44 -8.12
N ASP A 462 41.88 -14.17 -7.79
CA ASP A 462 41.30 -13.18 -8.67
C ASP A 462 39.90 -13.51 -9.22
N GLN A 463 39.24 -14.51 -8.63
CA GLN A 463 37.86 -14.86 -8.92
C GLN A 463 36.91 -14.08 -8.02
N GLU A 464 35.94 -13.42 -8.64
CA GLU A 464 34.94 -12.62 -7.95
C GLU A 464 33.56 -12.83 -8.56
N ILE A 465 32.55 -12.95 -7.71
CA ILE A 465 31.15 -12.95 -8.11
C ILE A 465 30.47 -11.65 -7.67
N GLN A 466 29.48 -11.24 -8.45
CA GLN A 466 28.54 -10.19 -8.08
C GLN A 466 27.12 -10.74 -8.14
N ILE A 467 26.37 -10.58 -7.05
CA ILE A 467 24.93 -10.80 -6.98
C ILE A 467 24.24 -9.44 -7.09
N HIS A 468 23.20 -9.35 -7.92
CA HIS A 468 22.36 -8.16 -8.06
C HIS A 468 20.89 -8.52 -7.83
N TYR A 469 20.18 -7.65 -7.11
CA TYR A 469 18.73 -7.68 -6.98
C TYR A 469 18.19 -6.27 -6.69
N GLN A 470 16.87 -6.07 -6.73
CA GLN A 470 16.23 -4.80 -6.38
C GLN A 470 15.31 -4.88 -5.16
N VAL A 471 15.16 -3.74 -4.49
CA VAL A 471 14.23 -3.55 -3.37
C VAL A 471 13.50 -2.20 -3.48
N HIS A 472 12.23 -2.17 -3.06
CA HIS A 472 11.49 -0.95 -2.81
C HIS A 472 11.44 -0.64 -1.32
N LEU A 473 11.61 0.64 -0.97
CA LEU A 473 11.25 1.13 0.36
C LEU A 473 9.71 1.13 0.49
N ASN A 474 9.19 0.45 1.51
CA ASN A 474 7.76 0.31 1.77
C ASN A 474 7.22 1.60 2.43
N THR A 475 6.90 2.60 1.62
CA THR A 475 6.35 3.89 2.08
C THR A 475 4.88 3.78 2.49
N GLU A 476 4.16 2.76 2.04
CA GLU A 476 2.72 2.62 2.27
C GLU A 476 2.34 2.01 3.62
N SER A 477 3.32 1.49 4.36
CA SER A 477 3.10 0.98 5.71
C SER A 477 2.76 2.09 6.71
N ASP A 478 1.84 1.82 7.65
CA ASP A 478 1.43 2.77 8.69
C ASP A 478 2.57 3.17 9.66
N ASN A 479 3.63 2.36 9.72
CA ASN A 479 4.83 2.65 10.52
C ASN A 479 5.91 3.44 9.77
N PHE A 480 5.68 3.79 8.51
CA PHE A 480 6.64 4.55 7.71
C PHE A 480 6.85 5.95 8.30
N LYS A 481 8.12 6.36 8.38
CA LYS A 481 8.55 7.67 8.84
C LYS A 481 9.33 8.36 7.70
N PRO A 482 8.84 9.51 7.23
CA PRO A 482 9.59 10.38 6.33
C PRO A 482 10.96 10.75 6.87
N ASP A 483 11.92 10.90 5.96
CA ASP A 483 13.28 11.36 6.23
C ASP A 483 14.04 10.53 7.29
N TYR A 484 13.60 9.28 7.49
CA TYR A 484 14.15 8.32 8.44
C TYR A 484 14.90 7.20 7.70
N TRP A 485 16.15 6.94 8.10
CA TRP A 485 16.97 5.88 7.55
C TRP A 485 16.52 4.50 8.02
N TYR A 486 16.19 3.65 7.06
CA TYR A 486 15.88 2.24 7.25
C TYR A 486 16.97 1.38 6.63
N GLN A 487 17.47 0.39 7.36
CA GLN A 487 18.40 -0.61 6.81
C GLN A 487 17.67 -1.46 5.76
N MET A 488 18.27 -1.61 4.57
CA MET A 488 17.68 -2.38 3.46
C MET A 488 17.56 -3.86 3.77
N ASN A 489 18.38 -4.36 4.69
CA ASN A 489 18.50 -5.75 5.05
C ASN A 489 18.66 -5.91 6.56
N GLY A 490 18.39 -7.10 7.07
CA GLY A 490 18.90 -7.53 8.36
C GLY A 490 20.38 -7.87 8.29
N LYS A 491 20.88 -8.52 9.35
CA LYS A 491 22.26 -8.98 9.43
C LYS A 491 22.61 -9.86 8.22
N THR A 492 23.44 -9.33 7.33
CA THR A 492 23.86 -10.00 6.10
C THR A 492 25.23 -10.65 6.33
N THR A 493 25.34 -11.96 6.12
CA THR A 493 26.55 -12.72 6.47
C THR A 493 27.16 -13.44 5.28
N PHE A 494 28.49 -13.55 5.28
CA PHE A 494 29.27 -14.41 4.39
C PHE A 494 30.03 -15.45 5.21
N THR A 495 29.88 -16.72 4.85
CA THR A 495 30.64 -17.84 5.41
C THR A 495 31.56 -18.36 4.31
N PRO A 496 32.89 -18.09 4.35
CA PRO A 496 33.80 -18.41 3.24
C PRO A 496 34.02 -19.91 3.03
N THR A 497 34.06 -20.69 4.11
CA THR A 497 34.10 -22.16 4.07
C THR A 497 33.11 -22.76 5.06
N LYS A 498 32.64 -23.98 4.80
CA LYS A 498 31.64 -24.68 5.62
C LYS A 498 31.96 -24.70 7.13
N ASP A 499 33.24 -24.79 7.49
CA ASP A 499 33.71 -24.90 8.87
C ASP A 499 34.22 -23.57 9.45
N SER A 500 34.13 -22.47 8.70
CA SER A 500 34.58 -21.14 9.13
C SER A 500 33.49 -20.33 9.84
N ASN A 501 33.92 -19.36 10.66
CA ASN A 501 33.02 -18.37 11.23
C ASN A 501 32.49 -17.42 10.14
N ALA A 502 31.22 -17.04 10.25
CA ALA A 502 30.62 -16.06 9.37
C ALA A 502 31.14 -14.64 9.66
N VAL A 503 31.35 -13.85 8.62
CA VAL A 503 31.65 -12.41 8.66
C VAL A 503 30.48 -11.60 8.13
N GLU A 504 30.42 -10.31 8.42
CA GLU A 504 29.27 -9.45 8.11
C GLU A 504 29.54 -8.51 6.93
N PHE A 505 28.57 -8.39 6.03
CA PHE A 505 28.54 -7.32 5.03
C PHE A 505 28.07 -6.00 5.65
N GLY A 506 28.57 -4.89 5.12
CA GLY A 506 28.05 -3.56 5.45
C GLY A 506 26.67 -3.33 4.83
N VAL A 507 25.64 -3.22 5.66
CA VAL A 507 24.24 -3.10 5.21
C VAL A 507 23.92 -1.65 4.84
N PRO A 508 23.47 -1.37 3.61
CA PRO A 508 23.06 -0.04 3.21
C PRO A 508 21.74 0.38 3.87
N SER A 509 21.47 1.67 3.91
CA SER A 509 20.20 2.22 4.40
C SER A 509 19.63 3.22 3.40
N ALA A 510 18.30 3.32 3.37
CA ALA A 510 17.61 4.32 2.56
C ALA A 510 16.50 5.03 3.32
N LYS A 511 16.10 6.18 2.81
CA LYS A 511 15.00 7.00 3.33
C LYS A 511 14.20 7.61 2.18
N ALA A 512 12.94 7.92 2.45
CA ALA A 512 12.06 8.62 1.53
C ALA A 512 11.54 9.92 2.15
N PRO A 513 11.33 10.97 1.34
CA PRO A 513 10.73 12.21 1.80
C PRO A 513 9.25 12.03 2.10
N GLY A 514 8.75 12.89 2.98
CA GLY A 514 7.33 13.05 3.24
C GLY A 514 6.72 14.14 2.36
N THR A 515 5.41 14.26 2.43
CA THR A 515 4.66 15.40 1.92
C THR A 515 3.69 15.89 2.98
N GLU A 516 2.87 16.87 2.64
CA GLU A 516 1.94 17.50 3.56
C GLU A 516 0.65 17.88 2.83
N LEU A 517 -0.47 17.83 3.54
CA LEU A 517 -1.79 18.21 3.04
C LEU A 517 -2.22 19.53 3.70
N LYS A 518 -2.46 20.57 2.91
CA LYS A 518 -3.07 21.81 3.41
C LYS A 518 -4.58 21.74 3.31
N VAL A 519 -5.28 21.97 4.41
CA VAL A 519 -6.74 22.04 4.45
C VAL A 519 -7.16 23.41 4.95
N THR A 520 -8.01 24.08 4.18
CA THR A 520 -8.62 25.37 4.53
C THR A 520 -10.13 25.21 4.59
N LYS A 521 -10.76 25.89 5.55
CA LYS A 521 -12.21 25.85 5.76
C LYS A 521 -12.82 27.23 5.64
N GLN A 522 -13.89 27.32 4.86
CA GLN A 522 -14.69 28.54 4.65
C GLN A 522 -16.11 28.33 5.19
N TRP A 523 -16.67 29.39 5.76
CA TRP A 523 -18.02 29.41 6.32
C TRP A 523 -18.85 30.47 5.59
N GLN A 524 -19.99 30.07 5.03
CA GLN A 524 -20.95 30.95 4.37
C GLN A 524 -22.29 30.87 5.12
N GLU A 525 -22.47 31.76 6.10
CA GLU A 525 -23.55 31.70 7.12
C GLU A 525 -24.60 32.79 6.90
N LEU A 526 -25.87 32.42 6.82
CA LEU A 526 -26.98 33.31 6.47
C LEU A 526 -27.41 34.20 7.65
N LEU A 527 -27.52 33.65 8.85
CA LEU A 527 -28.19 34.31 9.97
C LEU A 527 -27.29 34.40 11.22
N ASP A 528 -26.65 33.31 11.61
CA ASP A 528 -25.96 33.21 12.89
C ASP A 528 -24.69 32.35 12.80
N SER A 529 -23.56 32.94 13.19
CA SER A 529 -22.25 32.29 13.28
C SER A 529 -21.98 31.66 14.65
N SER A 530 -22.83 31.90 15.65
CA SER A 530 -22.69 31.38 17.01
C SER A 530 -22.87 29.85 17.10
N LYS A 531 -23.55 29.26 16.10
CA LYS A 531 -23.76 27.82 15.99
C LYS A 531 -22.60 27.08 15.30
N ARG A 532 -21.55 27.79 14.91
CA ARG A 532 -20.37 27.18 14.30
C ARG A 532 -19.68 26.25 15.32
N PRO A 533 -19.37 25.00 14.96
CA PRO A 533 -18.63 24.12 15.86
C PRO A 533 -17.19 24.63 16.06
N ASP A 534 -16.59 24.30 17.20
CA ASP A 534 -15.18 24.65 17.47
C ASP A 534 -14.19 23.91 16.56
N SER A 535 -14.61 22.76 16.02
CA SER A 535 -13.84 21.97 15.06
C SER A 535 -14.72 21.12 14.15
N ILE A 536 -14.15 20.69 13.02
CA ILE A 536 -14.73 19.72 12.10
C ILE A 536 -13.79 18.53 11.94
N ASN A 537 -14.36 17.37 11.63
CA ASN A 537 -13.62 16.19 11.21
C ASN A 537 -13.87 15.95 9.72
N PHE A 538 -12.83 15.57 9.00
CA PHE A 538 -12.91 15.29 7.57
C PHE A 538 -12.14 14.02 7.24
N GLU A 539 -12.59 13.35 6.18
CA GLU A 539 -11.95 12.15 5.63
C GLU A 539 -11.03 12.55 4.48
N VAL A 540 -9.85 11.94 4.44
CA VAL A 540 -8.82 12.15 3.43
C VAL A 540 -8.59 10.86 2.66
N THR A 541 -8.50 10.98 1.34
CA THR A 541 -8.02 9.94 0.44
C THR A 541 -6.65 10.31 -0.12
N ARG A 542 -5.97 9.33 -0.72
CA ARG A 542 -4.76 9.56 -1.50
C ARG A 542 -4.88 8.90 -2.87
N THR A 543 -4.26 9.51 -3.86
CA THR A 543 -4.14 8.95 -5.22
C THR A 543 -2.67 8.78 -5.58
N ALA A 544 -2.36 7.78 -6.39
CA ALA A 544 -1.05 7.63 -7.04
C ALA A 544 -1.28 7.55 -8.55
N ASN A 545 -0.54 8.33 -9.35
CA ASN A 545 -0.73 8.43 -10.81
C ASN A 545 -2.20 8.75 -11.20
N ASN A 546 -2.88 9.62 -10.43
CA ASN A 546 -4.29 9.98 -10.58
C ASN A 546 -5.30 8.81 -10.41
N GLN A 547 -4.88 7.69 -9.85
CA GLN A 547 -5.76 6.59 -9.48
C GLN A 547 -5.98 6.60 -7.97
N SER A 548 -7.25 6.71 -7.55
CA SER A 548 -7.61 6.58 -6.14
C SER A 548 -7.49 5.13 -5.70
N ASN A 549 -7.05 4.94 -4.46
CA ASN A 549 -7.07 3.64 -3.78
C ASN A 549 -8.07 3.66 -2.61
N ASP A 550 -8.11 2.57 -1.86
CA ASP A 550 -8.99 2.39 -0.68
C ASP A 550 -8.39 2.97 0.61
N TRP A 551 -7.24 3.66 0.53
CA TRP A 551 -6.62 4.26 1.70
C TRP A 551 -7.47 5.43 2.19
N ARG A 552 -7.79 5.42 3.49
CA ARG A 552 -8.52 6.48 4.19
C ARG A 552 -7.80 6.86 5.46
N ALA A 553 -7.79 8.15 5.74
CA ALA A 553 -7.36 8.73 7.00
C ALA A 553 -8.29 9.89 7.37
N THR A 554 -8.16 10.39 8.59
CA THR A 554 -8.99 11.48 9.12
C THR A 554 -8.13 12.62 9.63
N GLY A 555 -8.64 13.84 9.49
CA GLY A 555 -8.06 15.05 10.05
C GLY A 555 -9.10 15.84 10.82
N THR A 556 -8.63 16.64 11.77
CA THR A 556 -9.45 17.59 12.53
C THR A 556 -8.91 18.99 12.31
N LEU A 557 -9.80 19.93 11.97
CA LEU A 557 -9.48 21.33 11.77
C LEU A 557 -10.39 22.18 12.65
N GLY A 558 -9.81 23.10 13.42
CA GLY A 558 -10.57 23.90 14.38
C GLY A 558 -10.39 25.40 14.28
N LYS A 559 -11.16 26.10 15.09
CA LYS A 559 -11.06 27.56 15.31
C LYS A 559 -9.67 27.96 15.80
N SER A 560 -9.01 27.14 16.63
CA SER A 560 -7.63 27.36 17.10
C SER A 560 -6.60 27.37 15.97
N ASP A 561 -6.88 26.66 14.87
CA ASP A 561 -6.03 26.64 13.67
C ASP A 561 -6.40 27.77 12.70
N ASN A 562 -7.24 28.74 13.11
CA ASN A 562 -7.82 29.75 12.23
C ASN A 562 -8.46 29.16 10.96
N TRP A 563 -9.04 27.95 11.07
CA TRP A 563 -9.65 27.25 9.94
C TRP A 563 -8.70 27.01 8.75
N SER A 564 -7.38 26.97 8.99
CA SER A 564 -6.40 26.62 7.97
C SER A 564 -5.19 25.93 8.59
N LYS A 565 -4.89 24.68 8.18
CA LYS A 565 -3.79 23.90 8.74
C LYS A 565 -3.09 23.05 7.68
N THR A 566 -1.78 22.90 7.83
CA THR A 566 -0.97 21.97 7.04
C THR A 566 -0.68 20.72 7.88
N PHE A 567 -1.07 19.56 7.36
CA PHE A 567 -0.98 18.26 8.02
C PHE A 567 0.19 17.48 7.44
N LYS A 568 1.16 17.14 8.29
CA LYS A 568 2.23 16.17 8.00
C LYS A 568 1.88 14.74 8.43
N GLN A 569 0.86 14.63 9.28
CA GLN A 569 0.32 13.39 9.80
C GLN A 569 -1.20 13.47 9.84
N LEU A 570 -1.85 12.31 9.66
CA LEU A 570 -3.29 12.14 9.75
C LEU A 570 -3.59 10.93 10.65
N ASN A 571 -4.81 10.86 11.18
CA ASN A 571 -5.24 9.74 12.01
C ASN A 571 -5.83 8.62 11.16
N ARG A 572 -5.29 7.41 11.27
CA ARG A 572 -5.79 6.20 10.64
C ARG A 572 -5.77 5.07 11.67
N ASN A 573 -6.90 4.40 11.89
CA ASN A 573 -7.02 3.31 12.87
C ASN A 573 -6.52 3.70 14.28
N ASN A 574 -6.84 4.92 14.73
CA ASN A 574 -6.40 5.50 16.01
C ASN A 574 -4.87 5.70 16.15
N GLN A 575 -4.14 5.73 15.03
CA GLN A 575 -2.71 6.02 14.98
C GLN A 575 -2.43 7.22 14.09
N LEU A 576 -1.53 8.10 14.53
CA LEU A 576 -0.97 9.15 13.67
C LEU A 576 0.00 8.52 12.68
N ILE A 577 -0.33 8.60 11.40
CA ILE A 577 0.50 8.12 10.29
C ILE A 577 1.04 9.30 9.50
N SER A 578 2.27 9.18 9.01
CA SER A 578 2.90 10.19 8.17
C SER A 578 2.44 10.09 6.72
N LEU A 579 2.58 11.19 5.98
CA LEU A 579 2.23 11.26 4.56
C LEU A 579 3.48 11.06 3.70
N PRO A 580 3.75 9.85 3.15
CA PRO A 580 4.84 9.66 2.19
C PRO A 580 4.60 10.45 0.90
N ALA A 581 5.69 10.87 0.24
CA ALA A 581 5.63 11.59 -1.03
C ALA A 581 5.30 10.70 -2.25
N TYR A 582 5.60 9.41 -2.19
CA TYR A 582 5.37 8.45 -3.27
C TYR A 582 4.97 7.06 -2.75
N ASP A 583 4.32 6.27 -3.60
CA ASP A 583 3.87 4.90 -3.34
C ASP A 583 4.99 3.87 -3.44
N ASN A 584 4.69 2.59 -3.16
CA ASN A 584 5.68 1.52 -3.21
C ASN A 584 6.22 1.24 -4.63
N LYS A 585 5.71 1.90 -5.67
CA LYS A 585 6.15 1.81 -7.07
C LYS A 585 6.81 3.10 -7.55
N GLY A 586 7.01 4.09 -6.69
CA GLY A 586 7.60 5.38 -7.01
C GLY A 586 6.64 6.40 -7.65
N GLY A 587 5.34 6.12 -7.70
CA GLY A 587 4.30 7.03 -8.15
C GLY A 587 4.01 8.11 -7.09
N THR A 588 3.97 9.38 -7.49
CA THR A 588 3.74 10.50 -6.55
C THR A 588 2.36 10.42 -5.91
N PHE A 589 2.31 10.55 -4.58
CA PHE A 589 1.05 10.66 -3.86
C PHE A 589 0.46 12.07 -3.95
N ASN A 590 -0.85 12.13 -4.12
CA ASN A 590 -1.64 13.34 -3.95
C ASN A 590 -2.76 13.07 -2.94
N TYR A 591 -2.73 13.79 -1.82
CA TYR A 591 -3.68 13.69 -0.71
C TYR A 591 -4.77 14.75 -0.86
N GLN A 592 -6.02 14.35 -0.65
CA GLN A 592 -7.18 15.22 -0.85
C GLN A 592 -8.27 14.88 0.14
N VAL A 593 -9.00 15.89 0.60
CA VAL A 593 -10.23 15.69 1.36
C VAL A 593 -11.25 15.01 0.46
N LEU A 594 -11.75 13.87 0.91
CA LEU A 594 -12.77 13.07 0.23
C LEU A 594 -14.16 13.48 0.68
N ASN A 595 -14.35 13.65 1.99
CA ASN A 595 -15.65 13.91 2.57
C ASN A 595 -15.54 14.76 3.85
N GLU A 596 -16.54 15.59 4.08
CA GLU A 596 -16.75 16.33 5.30
C GLU A 596 -18.26 16.57 5.44
N SER A 597 -18.77 16.48 6.67
CA SER A 597 -20.16 16.75 6.97
C SER A 597 -20.24 17.53 8.28
N THR A 598 -20.82 18.73 8.22
CA THR A 598 -21.17 19.52 9.40
C THR A 598 -22.67 19.71 9.46
N ASP A 599 -23.27 19.33 10.59
CA ASP A 599 -24.70 19.51 10.84
C ASP A 599 -25.13 20.98 10.65
N GLY A 600 -26.23 21.19 9.91
CA GLY A 600 -26.75 22.53 9.63
C GLY A 600 -26.23 23.16 8.34
N TYR A 601 -25.28 22.53 7.65
CA TYR A 601 -24.67 23.07 6.44
C TYR A 601 -24.68 22.06 5.29
N VAL A 602 -24.57 22.58 4.08
CA VAL A 602 -24.16 21.81 2.90
C VAL A 602 -22.66 22.01 2.72
N SER A 603 -21.91 20.90 2.73
CA SER A 603 -20.46 20.91 2.56
C SER A 603 -20.08 20.69 1.10
N SER A 604 -19.18 21.52 0.59
CA SER A 604 -18.57 21.39 -0.72
C SER A 604 -17.05 21.37 -0.60
N ILE A 605 -16.39 20.57 -1.43
CA ILE A 605 -14.94 20.37 -1.36
C ILE A 605 -14.33 20.70 -2.72
N THR A 606 -13.33 21.57 -2.71
CA THR A 606 -12.49 21.86 -3.88
C THR A 606 -11.08 21.36 -3.62
N ASN A 607 -10.61 20.46 -4.48
CA ASN A 607 -9.31 19.82 -4.34
C ASN A 607 -8.31 20.31 -5.39
N LYS A 608 -7.05 20.47 -4.96
CA LYS A 608 -5.85 20.68 -5.78
C LYS A 608 -4.79 19.65 -5.35
N THR A 609 -3.59 19.71 -5.92
CA THR A 609 -2.48 18.84 -5.49
C THR A 609 -2.09 19.16 -4.05
N ASN A 610 -2.33 18.21 -3.14
CA ASN A 610 -2.03 18.32 -1.71
C ASN A 610 -2.64 19.55 -1.02
N GLU A 611 -3.72 20.11 -1.58
CA GLU A 611 -4.48 21.18 -0.96
C GLU A 611 -5.99 20.94 -1.15
N SER A 612 -6.76 21.17 -0.09
CA SER A 612 -8.22 21.08 -0.12
C SER A 612 -8.86 22.29 0.55
N THR A 613 -9.91 22.82 -0.07
CA THR A 613 -10.79 23.83 0.54
C THR A 613 -12.16 23.23 0.78
N ILE A 614 -12.59 23.22 2.03
CA ILE A 614 -13.93 22.81 2.45
C ILE A 614 -14.76 24.09 2.63
N THR A 615 -15.94 24.16 2.04
CA THR A 615 -16.85 25.30 2.16
C THR A 615 -18.19 24.80 2.67
N ASN A 616 -18.60 25.28 3.86
CA ASN A 616 -19.89 24.91 4.43
C ASN A 616 -20.81 26.11 4.33
N THR A 617 -21.93 25.89 3.65
CA THR A 617 -22.88 26.92 3.28
C THR A 617 -24.22 26.62 3.94
N GLN A 618 -24.78 27.60 4.65
CA GLN A 618 -26.15 27.52 5.15
C GLN A 618 -27.12 27.82 4.01
N TYR A 619 -28.24 27.10 3.97
CA TYR A 619 -29.29 27.30 2.99
C TYR A 619 -30.57 27.78 3.69
N GLY A 620 -31.41 28.52 2.98
CA GLY A 620 -32.59 29.12 3.60
C GLY A 620 -33.79 29.29 2.66
N LEU A 621 -34.94 29.52 3.28
CA LEU A 621 -36.23 29.80 2.67
C LEU A 621 -36.70 31.18 3.14
N ILE A 622 -37.20 31.98 2.20
CA ILE A 622 -37.96 33.20 2.48
C ILE A 622 -39.32 33.11 1.79
N ILE A 623 -40.35 33.65 2.42
CA ILE A 623 -41.71 33.68 1.86
C ILE A 623 -42.08 35.13 1.60
N ASP A 624 -42.56 35.46 0.41
CA ASP A 624 -43.23 36.74 0.14
C ASP A 624 -44.72 36.54 -0.12
N LYS A 625 -45.53 37.39 0.51
CA LYS A 625 -46.98 37.41 0.37
C LYS A 625 -47.45 38.61 -0.45
N TYR A 626 -48.30 38.36 -1.43
CA TYR A 626 -48.91 39.40 -2.29
C TYR A 626 -50.43 39.27 -2.38
N ALA A 627 -51.09 40.35 -2.79
CA ALA A 627 -52.46 40.27 -3.29
C ALA A 627 -52.47 39.68 -4.71
N SER A 628 -53.45 38.81 -5.02
CA SER A 628 -53.62 38.27 -6.37
C SER A 628 -53.76 39.38 -7.40
N ASN A 629 -53.15 39.19 -8.58
CA ASN A 629 -53.13 40.17 -9.67
C ASN A 629 -52.55 41.55 -9.30
N SER A 630 -51.75 41.64 -8.23
CA SER A 630 -51.11 42.89 -7.78
C SER A 630 -49.69 42.63 -7.28
N LYS A 631 -48.86 43.68 -7.27
CA LYS A 631 -47.52 43.67 -6.65
C LYS A 631 -47.54 44.19 -5.22
N ASN A 632 -48.73 44.45 -4.67
CA ASN A 632 -48.88 44.92 -3.30
C ASN A 632 -48.60 43.79 -2.32
N LYS A 633 -47.63 44.01 -1.43
CA LYS A 633 -47.26 43.07 -0.38
C LYS A 633 -48.33 43.02 0.71
N LEU A 634 -48.56 41.83 1.24
CA LEU A 634 -49.47 41.60 2.36
C LEU A 634 -48.71 41.21 3.61
N THR A 635 -49.23 41.57 4.78
CA THR A 635 -48.67 41.22 6.08
C THR A 635 -49.72 40.51 6.94
N GLY A 636 -49.26 39.72 7.90
CA GLY A 636 -50.14 38.98 8.82
C GLY A 636 -50.50 37.56 8.37
N ALA A 637 -49.99 37.09 7.24
CA ALA A 637 -50.03 35.68 6.86
C ALA A 637 -49.09 34.84 7.75
N GLU A 638 -49.50 33.61 8.06
CA GLU A 638 -48.67 32.62 8.74
C GLU A 638 -48.59 31.34 7.89
N PHE A 639 -47.37 30.82 7.77
CA PHE A 639 -47.05 29.61 7.03
C PHE A 639 -46.44 28.56 7.95
N ILE A 640 -46.80 27.31 7.75
CA ILE A 640 -46.13 26.17 8.35
C ILE A 640 -45.19 25.55 7.31
N VAL A 641 -43.91 25.39 7.69
CA VAL A 641 -42.91 24.65 6.93
C VAL A 641 -42.51 23.42 7.72
N LYS A 642 -42.84 22.24 7.21
CA LYS A 642 -42.60 20.95 7.87
C LYS A 642 -41.67 20.09 7.03
N SER A 643 -40.67 19.46 7.66
CA SER A 643 -39.89 18.41 7.00
C SER A 643 -40.71 17.13 6.89
N ALA A 644 -40.51 16.37 5.82
CA ALA A 644 -41.21 15.11 5.56
C ALA A 644 -40.90 14.03 6.64
N ASP A 645 -39.72 14.11 7.26
CA ASP A 645 -39.33 13.23 8.37
C ASP A 645 -39.92 13.64 9.73
N GLY A 646 -40.65 14.77 9.78
CA GLY A 646 -41.30 15.30 10.97
C GLY A 646 -40.37 15.92 12.02
N LYS A 647 -39.05 15.98 11.78
CA LYS A 647 -38.08 16.50 12.75
C LYS A 647 -38.06 18.03 12.83
N GLN A 648 -38.42 18.72 11.75
CA GLN A 648 -38.41 20.17 11.68
C GLN A 648 -39.81 20.69 11.36
N SER A 649 -40.25 21.69 12.12
CA SER A 649 -41.51 22.41 11.90
C SER A 649 -41.31 23.86 12.29
N TYR A 650 -41.47 24.76 11.32
CA TYR A 650 -41.32 26.20 11.49
C TYR A 650 -42.65 26.89 11.21
N THR A 651 -43.00 27.87 12.04
CA THR A 651 -44.06 28.83 11.71
C THR A 651 -43.38 30.11 11.23
N LEU A 652 -43.60 30.47 9.97
CA LEU A 652 -42.98 31.62 9.30
C LEU A 652 -44.02 32.67 8.97
N THR A 653 -43.62 33.94 9.07
CA THR A 653 -44.40 35.08 8.54
C THR A 653 -43.77 35.61 7.25
N ASP A 654 -44.46 36.54 6.59
CA ASP A 654 -43.94 37.25 5.42
C ASP A 654 -42.53 37.82 5.65
N ASN A 655 -41.67 37.67 4.64
CA ASN A 655 -40.30 38.18 4.55
C ASN A 655 -39.37 37.72 5.69
N GLN A 656 -39.71 36.62 6.38
CA GLN A 656 -38.84 35.97 7.37
C GLN A 656 -37.91 34.97 6.67
N LEU A 657 -36.59 35.17 6.81
CA LEU A 657 -35.58 34.22 6.34
C LEU A 657 -35.42 33.10 7.38
N GLN A 658 -35.58 31.86 6.95
CA GLN A 658 -35.44 30.66 7.76
C GLN A 658 -34.34 29.76 7.19
N GLN A 659 -33.38 29.35 8.01
CA GLN A 659 -32.40 28.33 7.63
C GLN A 659 -33.10 26.96 7.51
N LEU A 660 -32.78 26.21 6.45
CA LEU A 660 -33.19 24.84 6.23
C LEU A 660 -31.96 23.95 6.06
N THR A 661 -32.05 22.71 6.54
CA THR A 661 -31.05 21.66 6.27
C THR A 661 -31.46 20.84 5.04
N PRO A 662 -30.55 20.09 4.40
CA PRO A 662 -30.93 19.16 3.33
C PRO A 662 -32.07 18.22 3.74
N GLY A 663 -33.05 18.05 2.86
CA GLY A 663 -34.27 17.28 3.12
C GLY A 663 -35.46 17.73 2.27
N ASP A 664 -36.55 16.99 2.42
CA ASP A 664 -37.85 17.28 1.80
C ASP A 664 -38.73 18.03 2.78
N TYR A 665 -39.41 19.08 2.31
CA TYR A 665 -40.29 19.92 3.10
C TYR A 665 -41.60 20.21 2.39
N THR A 666 -42.60 20.60 3.16
CA THR A 666 -43.87 21.13 2.68
C THR A 666 -44.12 22.50 3.27
N ILE A 667 -44.58 23.44 2.45
CA ILE A 667 -45.02 24.78 2.86
C ILE A 667 -46.54 24.86 2.72
N GLN A 668 -47.22 25.31 3.76
CA GLN A 668 -48.67 25.49 3.76
C GLN A 668 -49.03 26.81 4.45
N GLU A 669 -49.86 27.63 3.83
CA GLU A 669 -50.47 28.78 4.51
C GLU A 669 -51.52 28.29 5.50
N THR A 670 -51.42 28.73 6.75
CA THR A 670 -52.35 28.36 7.83
C THR A 670 -53.22 29.51 8.30
N LYS A 671 -52.85 30.74 7.93
CA LYS A 671 -53.58 31.96 8.24
C LYS A 671 -53.35 32.96 7.13
N SER A 672 -54.41 33.41 6.48
CA SER A 672 -54.35 34.48 5.49
C SER A 672 -54.28 35.86 6.16
N PRO A 673 -53.81 36.89 5.43
CA PRO A 673 -53.95 38.28 5.85
C PRO A 673 -55.40 38.70 6.10
N SER A 674 -55.58 39.74 6.92
CA SER A 674 -56.91 40.33 7.19
C SER A 674 -57.63 40.70 5.88
N GLY A 675 -58.86 40.21 5.70
CA GLY A 675 -59.67 40.47 4.50
C GLY A 675 -59.30 39.65 3.26
N TYR A 676 -58.42 38.66 3.38
CA TYR A 676 -58.02 37.75 2.29
C TYR A 676 -58.49 36.32 2.52
N GLN A 677 -58.67 35.58 1.43
CA GLN A 677 -59.07 34.18 1.45
C GLN A 677 -57.87 33.30 1.77
N LEU A 678 -58.04 32.34 2.69
CA LEU A 678 -57.02 31.34 3.00
C LEU A 678 -56.90 30.33 1.86
N ASP A 679 -55.71 30.20 1.30
CA ASP A 679 -55.36 29.13 0.37
C ASP A 679 -54.41 28.13 1.04
N SER A 680 -55.00 27.09 1.62
CA SER A 680 -54.28 26.03 2.33
C SER A 680 -53.55 25.03 1.43
N THR A 681 -53.33 25.34 0.15
CA THR A 681 -52.57 24.50 -0.79
C THR A 681 -51.18 24.20 -0.24
N VAL A 682 -50.76 22.94 -0.33
CA VAL A 682 -49.48 22.45 0.18
C VAL A 682 -48.47 22.39 -0.97
N TYR A 683 -47.32 23.05 -0.79
CA TYR A 683 -46.26 23.12 -1.78
C TYR A 683 -45.03 22.33 -1.33
N PRO A 684 -44.58 21.30 -2.08
CA PRO A 684 -43.36 20.57 -1.75
C PRO A 684 -42.11 21.34 -2.18
N ILE A 685 -41.05 21.27 -1.38
CA ILE A 685 -39.72 21.82 -1.69
C ILE A 685 -38.65 20.89 -1.13
N THR A 686 -37.63 20.59 -1.93
CA THR A 686 -36.51 19.73 -1.57
C THR A 686 -35.21 20.51 -1.67
N LEU A 687 -34.37 20.40 -0.63
CA LEU A 687 -32.97 20.77 -0.65
C LEU A 687 -32.14 19.49 -0.68
N SER A 688 -31.40 19.25 -1.76
CA SER A 688 -30.52 18.08 -1.85
C SER A 688 -29.25 18.24 -1.00
N GLN A 689 -28.56 17.13 -0.76
CA GLN A 689 -27.28 17.10 -0.03
C GLN A 689 -26.17 17.87 -0.76
N ASP A 690 -26.26 18.06 -2.08
CA ASP A 690 -25.35 18.87 -2.88
C ASP A 690 -25.83 20.33 -3.07
N GLY A 691 -26.85 20.77 -2.31
CA GLY A 691 -27.26 22.17 -2.25
C GLY A 691 -28.10 22.65 -3.44
N LYS A 692 -28.89 21.76 -4.05
CA LYS A 692 -29.82 22.10 -5.13
C LYS A 692 -31.26 22.13 -4.64
N TRP A 693 -31.99 23.14 -5.09
CA TRP A 693 -33.42 23.30 -4.81
C TRP A 693 -34.26 22.66 -5.91
N SER A 694 -35.31 21.93 -5.52
CA SER A 694 -36.31 21.42 -6.44
C SER A 694 -37.71 21.41 -5.82
N SER A 695 -38.75 21.50 -6.64
CA SER A 695 -40.14 21.36 -6.22
C SER A 695 -40.84 20.38 -7.15
N SER A 696 -41.55 19.39 -6.60
CA SER A 696 -42.23 18.33 -7.37
C SER A 696 -41.32 17.64 -8.40
N GLY A 697 -40.04 17.45 -8.05
CA GLY A 697 -39.02 16.83 -8.92
C GLY A 697 -38.42 17.76 -9.99
N GLN A 698 -38.85 19.02 -10.07
CA GLN A 698 -38.30 20.01 -11.02
C GLN A 698 -37.32 20.95 -10.32
N GLY A 699 -36.12 21.10 -10.89
CA GLY A 699 -35.08 21.99 -10.35
C GLY A 699 -35.48 23.48 -10.43
N ILE A 700 -35.16 24.24 -9.39
CA ILE A 700 -35.47 25.67 -9.31
C ILE A 700 -34.23 26.48 -9.70
N ASN A 701 -34.26 27.07 -10.89
CA ASN A 701 -33.13 27.86 -11.42
C ASN A 701 -33.51 29.33 -11.73
N VAL A 702 -34.79 29.69 -11.62
CA VAL A 702 -35.28 31.03 -11.95
C VAL A 702 -34.86 32.00 -10.85
N LYS A 703 -34.15 33.08 -11.19
CA LYS A 703 -33.56 34.04 -10.23
C LYS A 703 -34.49 35.18 -9.80
N SER A 704 -35.77 35.13 -10.18
CA SER A 704 -36.76 36.14 -9.83
C SER A 704 -38.16 35.54 -9.83
N PRO A 705 -39.10 36.09 -9.04
CA PRO A 705 -40.51 35.72 -9.09
C PRO A 705 -41.08 35.78 -10.50
N THR A 706 -41.89 34.79 -10.87
CA THR A 706 -42.62 34.79 -12.14
C THR A 706 -43.86 35.68 -12.02
N THR A 707 -44.14 36.51 -13.02
CA THR A 707 -45.31 37.41 -13.04
C THR A 707 -46.50 36.79 -13.77
N ASP A 708 -47.72 37.07 -13.32
CA ASP A 708 -48.99 36.75 -13.98
C ASP A 708 -49.86 38.02 -14.15
N GLY A 709 -49.83 38.60 -15.35
CA GLY A 709 -50.51 39.87 -15.60
C GLY A 709 -49.91 41.02 -14.77
N ASN A 710 -50.70 41.58 -13.86
CA ASN A 710 -50.31 42.70 -13.00
C ASN A 710 -49.62 42.26 -11.69
N GLY A 711 -49.61 40.95 -11.37
CA GLY A 711 -49.12 40.40 -10.10
C GLY A 711 -47.97 39.40 -10.22
N TYR A 712 -47.76 38.65 -9.14
CA TYR A 712 -46.84 37.52 -9.08
C TYR A 712 -47.56 36.18 -8.93
N LYS A 713 -47.11 35.20 -9.72
CA LYS A 713 -47.61 33.83 -9.67
C LYS A 713 -47.06 33.09 -8.45
N ASP A 714 -47.90 32.26 -7.85
CA ASP A 714 -47.45 31.28 -6.85
C ASP A 714 -46.32 30.41 -7.39
N GLY A 715 -45.23 30.28 -6.63
CA GLY A 715 -44.10 29.45 -7.01
C GLY A 715 -42.78 29.82 -6.37
N PHE A 716 -41.74 29.12 -6.82
CA PHE A 716 -40.39 29.22 -6.27
C PHE A 716 -39.43 29.93 -7.22
N SER A 717 -38.52 30.70 -6.64
CA SER A 717 -37.38 31.32 -7.32
C SER A 717 -36.17 31.37 -6.39
N ILE A 718 -34.98 31.62 -6.93
CA ILE A 718 -33.78 31.86 -6.14
C ILE A 718 -33.75 33.31 -5.68
N ALA A 719 -33.57 33.53 -4.38
CA ALA A 719 -33.51 34.85 -3.74
C ALA A 719 -32.08 35.40 -3.79
N THR A 720 -31.60 35.79 -4.96
CA THR A 720 -30.21 36.25 -5.13
C THR A 720 -29.87 37.46 -4.26
N ASP A 721 -30.86 38.30 -3.94
CA ASP A 721 -30.76 39.47 -3.05
C ASP A 721 -30.62 39.12 -1.56
N LYS A 722 -30.92 37.88 -1.16
CA LYS A 722 -30.79 37.37 0.20
C LYS A 722 -29.64 36.37 0.36
N SER A 723 -29.03 36.00 -0.75
CA SER A 723 -27.93 35.04 -0.82
C SER A 723 -26.63 35.65 -0.33
N ASN A 724 -25.76 34.84 0.26
CA ASN A 724 -24.44 35.25 0.74
C ASN A 724 -23.30 34.34 0.25
N ASN A 725 -23.59 33.39 -0.64
CA ASN A 725 -22.61 32.55 -1.29
C ASN A 725 -22.22 33.09 -2.68
N THR A 726 -21.11 32.61 -3.23
CA THR A 726 -20.57 33.05 -4.52
C THR A 726 -21.50 32.77 -5.70
N ASP A 727 -22.30 31.70 -5.62
CA ASP A 727 -23.21 31.29 -6.70
C ASP A 727 -24.57 31.99 -6.64
N ASN A 728 -24.80 32.77 -5.58
CA ASN A 728 -26.03 33.47 -5.24
C ASN A 728 -27.29 32.57 -5.21
N ASN A 729 -27.17 31.32 -4.76
CA ASN A 729 -28.23 30.31 -4.86
C ASN A 729 -28.65 29.63 -3.55
N ASN A 730 -28.07 30.00 -2.40
CA ASN A 730 -28.35 29.32 -1.15
C ASN A 730 -29.67 29.72 -0.47
N VAL A 731 -30.40 30.70 -1.02
CA VAL A 731 -31.73 31.06 -0.53
C VAL A 731 -32.79 30.86 -1.61
N VAL A 732 -33.84 30.10 -1.28
CA VAL A 732 -35.05 29.96 -2.10
C VAL A 732 -36.14 30.90 -1.60
N ARG A 733 -36.83 31.54 -2.54
CA ARG A 733 -38.00 32.40 -2.31
C ARG A 733 -39.25 31.67 -2.75
N PHE A 734 -40.20 31.53 -1.84
CA PHE A 734 -41.55 31.12 -2.15
C PHE A 734 -42.44 32.36 -2.23
N VAL A 735 -43.14 32.53 -3.35
CA VAL A 735 -44.11 33.61 -3.53
C VAL A 735 -45.51 33.00 -3.41
N LYS A 736 -46.36 33.62 -2.59
CA LYS A 736 -47.77 33.24 -2.42
C LYS A 736 -48.69 34.45 -2.55
N ASN A 737 -49.65 34.40 -3.47
CA ASN A 737 -50.69 35.40 -3.63
C ASN A 737 -52.04 34.93 -3.06
N ASP A 738 -52.86 35.87 -2.56
CA ASP A 738 -54.23 35.61 -2.09
C ASP A 738 -55.21 36.59 -2.72
N ALA A 739 -56.39 36.08 -3.05
CA ALA A 739 -57.52 36.90 -3.43
C ALA A 739 -58.15 37.52 -2.18
N PHE A 740 -58.52 38.80 -2.24
CA PHE A 740 -59.30 39.40 -1.17
C PHE A 740 -60.69 38.74 -1.08
N LYS A 741 -61.27 38.70 0.11
CA LYS A 741 -62.68 38.32 0.32
C LYS A 741 -63.57 39.34 -0.40
N LYS A 742 -64.68 38.91 -0.99
CA LYS A 742 -65.61 39.84 -1.65
C LYS A 742 -66.07 40.94 -0.69
N PHE A 743 -66.57 42.06 -1.20
CA PHE A 743 -67.09 43.15 -0.39
C PHE A 743 -68.62 43.15 -0.35
N ASP A 744 -69.20 43.49 0.80
CA ASP A 744 -70.59 43.89 0.93
C ASP A 744 -70.66 45.41 1.10
N LEU A 745 -71.48 46.06 0.29
CA LEU A 745 -71.72 47.50 0.33
C LEU A 745 -73.01 47.78 1.10
N THR A 746 -72.88 48.25 2.34
CA THR A 746 -73.99 48.75 3.15
C THR A 746 -74.17 50.26 2.92
N VAL A 747 -75.34 50.66 2.47
CA VAL A 747 -75.69 52.06 2.21
C VAL A 747 -76.64 52.56 3.29
N ASN A 748 -76.30 53.68 3.94
CA ASN A 748 -77.12 54.36 4.93
C ASN A 748 -77.67 55.67 4.33
N LYS A 749 -78.99 55.76 4.21
CA LYS A 749 -79.67 56.92 3.65
C LYS A 749 -80.11 57.87 4.76
N VAL A 750 -79.63 59.12 4.69
CA VAL A 750 -79.97 60.15 5.70
C VAL A 750 -80.28 61.51 5.09
N ASP A 751 -80.90 62.38 5.90
CA ASP A 751 -81.10 63.80 5.65
C ASP A 751 -79.79 64.56 5.85
N LYS A 752 -79.41 65.38 4.87
CA LYS A 752 -78.13 66.10 4.87
C LYS A 752 -77.98 67.08 6.05
N THR A 753 -79.08 67.66 6.53
CA THR A 753 -79.09 68.75 7.51
C THR A 753 -79.24 68.24 8.94
N THR A 754 -80.09 67.22 9.14
CA THR A 754 -80.43 66.69 10.47
C THR A 754 -79.71 65.38 10.80
N GLY A 755 -79.18 64.67 9.79
CA GLY A 755 -78.58 63.33 9.96
C GLY A 755 -79.61 62.22 10.21
N ASN A 756 -80.90 62.54 10.20
CA ASN A 756 -81.97 61.56 10.43
C ASN A 756 -82.06 60.55 9.29
N ALA A 757 -82.35 59.30 9.63
CA ALA A 757 -82.60 58.21 8.70
C ALA A 757 -83.77 58.51 7.75
N LEU A 758 -83.56 58.29 6.45
CA LEU A 758 -84.59 58.46 5.42
C LEU A 758 -85.00 57.11 4.82
N LYS A 759 -86.31 56.83 4.86
CA LYS A 759 -86.91 55.61 4.31
C LYS A 759 -87.39 55.83 2.87
N ASP A 760 -87.73 54.73 2.18
CA ASP A 760 -88.36 54.69 0.85
C ASP A 760 -87.51 55.18 -0.35
N ALA A 761 -86.20 55.36 -0.16
CA ALA A 761 -85.25 55.60 -1.25
C ALA A 761 -84.98 54.30 -2.04
N LYS A 762 -84.93 54.38 -3.38
CA LYS A 762 -84.62 53.21 -4.24
C LYS A 762 -83.26 53.37 -4.91
N PHE A 763 -82.42 52.36 -4.79
CA PHE A 763 -81.07 52.36 -5.38
C PHE A 763 -80.87 51.23 -6.38
N THR A 764 -80.07 51.53 -7.40
CA THR A 764 -79.53 50.57 -8.36
C THR A 764 -78.01 50.64 -8.30
N LEU A 765 -77.36 49.49 -8.11
CA LEU A 765 -75.92 49.35 -8.26
C LEU A 765 -75.64 48.73 -9.64
N THR A 766 -74.87 49.41 -10.47
CA THR A 766 -74.49 48.95 -11.81
C THR A 766 -73.00 48.65 -11.82
N ASP A 767 -72.58 47.46 -12.23
CA ASP A 767 -71.16 47.15 -12.44
C ASP A 767 -70.65 47.64 -13.81
N SER A 768 -69.37 47.42 -14.08
CA SER A 768 -68.71 47.84 -15.34
C SER A 768 -69.22 47.12 -16.58
N ASP A 769 -69.85 45.95 -16.43
CA ASP A 769 -70.42 45.16 -17.52
C ASP A 769 -71.88 45.55 -17.80
N GLY A 770 -72.41 46.55 -17.09
CA GLY A 770 -73.78 47.03 -17.21
C GLY A 770 -74.81 46.14 -16.49
N LYS A 771 -74.37 45.16 -15.70
CA LYS A 771 -75.26 44.33 -14.89
C LYS A 771 -75.73 45.15 -13.70
N THR A 772 -77.05 45.18 -13.53
CA THR A 772 -77.71 45.97 -12.49
C THR A 772 -78.20 45.06 -11.37
N SER A 773 -77.83 45.41 -10.15
CA SER A 773 -78.41 44.89 -8.91
C SER A 773 -79.35 45.95 -8.35
N VAL A 774 -80.64 45.65 -8.34
CA VAL A 774 -81.67 46.53 -7.76
C VAL A 774 -81.98 46.05 -6.35
N TYR A 775 -82.00 46.96 -5.40
CA TYR A 775 -82.49 46.67 -4.05
C TYR A 775 -83.95 46.18 -4.10
N LYS A 776 -84.24 45.01 -3.52
CA LYS A 776 -85.60 44.43 -3.45
C LYS A 776 -86.25 44.77 -2.10
N GLU A 777 -87.35 45.53 -2.13
CA GLU A 777 -88.12 46.00 -0.96
C GLU A 777 -88.81 44.84 -0.23
N THR A 778 -88.51 44.64 1.06
CA THR A 778 -89.41 43.91 1.98
C THR A 778 -89.65 44.61 3.34
N ASP A 779 -89.12 45.81 3.58
CA ASP A 779 -89.52 46.72 4.67
C ASP A 779 -88.97 48.15 4.42
N PRO A 780 -89.59 49.24 4.94
CA PRO A 780 -89.08 50.60 4.78
C PRO A 780 -87.89 50.83 5.72
N THR A 781 -86.70 50.45 5.24
CA THR A 781 -85.42 50.64 5.94
C THR A 781 -84.67 51.83 5.35
N SER A 782 -83.89 52.52 6.20
CA SER A 782 -82.92 53.53 5.77
C SER A 782 -81.55 52.94 5.43
N THR A 783 -81.39 51.62 5.58
CA THR A 783 -80.14 50.90 5.43
C THR A 783 -80.37 49.63 4.61
N PHE A 784 -79.51 49.39 3.62
CA PHE A 784 -79.57 48.21 2.75
C PHE A 784 -78.18 47.81 2.27
N THR A 785 -78.02 46.55 1.84
CA THR A 785 -76.72 45.96 1.52
C THR A 785 -76.72 45.35 0.12
N PHE A 786 -75.66 45.58 -0.65
CA PHE A 786 -75.32 44.83 -1.86
C PHE A 786 -74.18 43.87 -1.53
N GLU A 787 -74.43 42.58 -1.67
CA GLU A 787 -73.49 41.56 -1.26
C GLU A 787 -72.54 41.14 -2.40
N ASN A 788 -71.40 40.57 -2.04
CA ASN A 788 -70.53 39.81 -2.93
C ASN A 788 -69.91 40.60 -4.11
N LEU A 789 -69.54 41.86 -3.88
CA LEU A 789 -68.83 42.69 -4.84
C LEU A 789 -67.38 42.22 -4.99
N SER A 790 -67.00 41.87 -6.22
CA SER A 790 -65.62 41.58 -6.62
C SER A 790 -64.85 42.86 -6.98
N SER A 791 -63.59 42.75 -7.42
CA SER A 791 -62.87 43.90 -7.98
C SER A 791 -63.60 44.40 -9.21
N GLY A 792 -63.59 45.72 -9.41
CA GLY A 792 -64.35 46.37 -10.46
C GLY A 792 -64.78 47.78 -10.10
N THR A 793 -65.40 48.44 -11.07
CA THR A 793 -65.99 49.77 -10.89
C THR A 793 -67.51 49.65 -10.87
N TYR A 794 -68.12 50.20 -9.84
CA TYR A 794 -69.55 50.19 -9.63
C TYR A 794 -70.10 51.61 -9.56
N THR A 795 -71.29 51.81 -10.11
CA THR A 795 -72.04 53.06 -10.03
C THR A 795 -73.32 52.84 -9.24
N LEU A 796 -73.40 53.50 -8.07
CA LEU A 796 -74.59 53.51 -7.23
C LEU A 796 -75.45 54.73 -7.59
N LYS A 797 -76.67 54.47 -8.07
CA LYS A 797 -77.64 55.49 -8.48
C LYS A 797 -78.91 55.44 -7.64
N GLU A 798 -79.30 56.59 -7.10
CA GLU A 798 -80.61 56.75 -6.47
C GLU A 798 -81.69 56.88 -7.56
N SER A 799 -82.32 55.75 -7.88
CA SER A 799 -83.39 55.66 -8.88
C SER A 799 -84.69 56.34 -8.45
N LYS A 800 -84.95 56.46 -7.14
CA LYS A 800 -86.07 57.20 -6.56
C LYS A 800 -85.64 57.81 -5.22
N ALA A 801 -85.72 59.14 -5.11
CA ALA A 801 -85.52 59.83 -3.83
C ALA A 801 -86.75 59.68 -2.92
N PRO A 802 -86.60 59.72 -1.58
CA PRO A 802 -87.70 59.83 -0.64
C PRO A 802 -88.58 61.05 -0.93
N ASP A 803 -89.87 60.95 -0.59
CA ASP A 803 -90.81 62.04 -0.79
C ASP A 803 -90.37 63.28 0.00
N GLY A 804 -90.38 64.45 -0.67
CA GLY A 804 -89.87 65.69 -0.10
C GLY A 804 -88.36 65.93 -0.29
N TYR A 805 -87.60 65.03 -0.94
CA TYR A 805 -86.15 65.14 -1.10
C TYR A 805 -85.67 65.20 -2.58
N ILE A 806 -84.50 65.81 -2.80
CA ILE A 806 -83.80 65.82 -4.10
C ILE A 806 -82.90 64.59 -4.19
N ALA A 807 -82.93 63.89 -5.32
CA ALA A 807 -82.10 62.73 -5.58
C ALA A 807 -80.60 63.06 -5.49
N SER A 808 -79.81 62.16 -4.93
CA SER A 808 -78.36 62.29 -4.85
C SER A 808 -77.70 62.18 -6.24
N LYS A 809 -76.45 62.65 -6.34
CA LYS A 809 -75.61 62.33 -7.49
C LYS A 809 -75.24 60.85 -7.47
N ASP A 810 -74.95 60.30 -8.64
CA ASP A 810 -74.41 58.95 -8.79
C ASP A 810 -73.04 58.86 -8.08
N VAL A 811 -72.85 57.81 -7.28
CA VAL A 811 -71.61 57.55 -6.54
C VAL A 811 -70.83 56.47 -7.26
N THR A 812 -69.53 56.70 -7.48
CA THR A 812 -68.64 55.70 -8.10
C THR A 812 -67.81 55.01 -7.03
N ILE A 813 -67.79 53.69 -7.06
CA ILE A 813 -67.07 52.83 -6.11
C ILE A 813 -66.11 51.97 -6.92
N ILE A 814 -64.82 52.08 -6.65
CA ILE A 814 -63.76 51.31 -7.31
C ILE A 814 -63.19 50.38 -6.26
N ILE A 815 -63.27 49.07 -6.52
CA ILE A 815 -62.61 48.03 -5.74
C ILE A 815 -61.46 47.52 -6.60
N SER A 816 -60.23 47.80 -6.19
CA SER A 816 -59.02 47.36 -6.91
C SER A 816 -58.72 45.88 -6.64
N ASP A 817 -57.85 45.27 -7.45
CA ASP A 817 -57.46 43.86 -7.31
C ASP A 817 -56.70 43.55 -6.00
N ASP A 818 -56.14 44.56 -5.35
CA ASP A 818 -55.52 44.48 -4.01
C ASP A 818 -56.51 44.69 -2.86
N GLY A 819 -57.81 44.70 -3.14
CA GLY A 819 -58.87 44.96 -2.17
C GLY A 819 -58.93 46.40 -1.66
N SER A 820 -58.13 47.34 -2.21
CA SER A 820 -58.27 48.75 -1.88
C SER A 820 -59.56 49.33 -2.48
N VAL A 821 -60.27 50.14 -1.69
CA VAL A 821 -61.55 50.75 -2.09
C VAL A 821 -61.38 52.25 -2.24
N LYS A 822 -61.83 52.80 -3.36
CA LYS A 822 -61.90 54.24 -3.63
C LYS A 822 -63.32 54.63 -4.01
N ILE A 823 -63.87 55.62 -3.31
CA ILE A 823 -65.21 56.16 -3.60
C ILE A 823 -65.09 57.60 -4.07
N THR A 824 -65.78 57.95 -5.16
CA THR A 824 -65.85 59.32 -5.70
C THR A 824 -67.29 59.77 -5.89
N ASN A 825 -67.51 61.09 -5.92
CA ASN A 825 -68.83 61.73 -6.02
C ASN A 825 -69.81 61.42 -4.87
N ASN A 826 -69.36 60.81 -3.78
CA ASN A 826 -70.17 60.65 -2.58
C ASN A 826 -70.37 61.99 -1.84
N ASN A 827 -71.55 62.16 -1.25
CA ASN A 827 -71.93 63.38 -0.53
C ASN A 827 -72.08 63.18 0.98
N GLY A 828 -71.68 62.03 1.53
CA GLY A 828 -71.59 61.71 2.95
C GLY A 828 -70.31 60.93 3.32
N ASP A 829 -70.25 60.41 4.54
CA ASP A 829 -69.11 59.65 5.02
C ASP A 829 -69.07 58.22 4.45
N TRP A 830 -67.87 57.64 4.35
CA TRP A 830 -67.71 56.24 3.99
C TRP A 830 -66.52 55.62 4.71
N LYS A 831 -66.56 54.29 4.87
CA LYS A 831 -65.47 53.48 5.40
C LYS A 831 -65.40 52.16 4.66
N SER A 832 -64.19 51.65 4.45
CA SER A 832 -63.94 50.27 4.04
C SER A 832 -63.24 49.54 5.19
N THR A 833 -63.61 48.30 5.44
CA THR A 833 -63.07 47.47 6.52
C THR A 833 -62.81 46.06 6.02
N LEU A 834 -61.55 45.65 6.10
CA LEU A 834 -61.13 44.28 5.85
C LEU A 834 -61.51 43.40 7.05
N GLN A 835 -62.14 42.27 6.79
CA GLN A 835 -62.71 41.41 7.83
C GLN A 835 -61.80 40.23 8.14
N ASN A 836 -61.52 40.02 9.44
CA ASN A 836 -60.79 38.85 9.93
C ASN A 836 -61.69 37.60 10.00
N ASP A 837 -62.98 37.78 10.32
CA ASP A 837 -63.90 36.70 10.64
C ASP A 837 -64.54 36.07 9.39
N ALA A 838 -65.43 35.09 9.61
CA ALA A 838 -66.24 34.48 8.56
C ALA A 838 -67.24 35.53 7.99
N GLY A 839 -66.94 36.07 6.82
CA GLY A 839 -67.77 37.06 6.14
C GLY A 839 -67.01 37.84 5.07
N ASN A 840 -67.75 38.53 4.21
CA ASN A 840 -67.21 39.43 3.19
C ASN A 840 -66.63 40.70 3.84
N ASN A 841 -65.64 41.32 3.20
CA ASN A 841 -65.15 42.64 3.54
C ASN A 841 -66.29 43.67 3.48
N GLN A 842 -66.21 44.79 4.20
CA GLN A 842 -67.35 45.70 4.36
C GLN A 842 -67.04 47.09 3.81
N ILE A 843 -67.94 47.63 2.99
CA ILE A 843 -67.99 49.04 2.61
C ILE A 843 -69.25 49.62 3.24
N SER A 844 -69.11 50.62 4.10
CA SER A 844 -70.25 51.39 4.62
C SER A 844 -70.24 52.76 3.99
N LEU A 845 -71.36 53.15 3.38
CA LEU A 845 -71.50 54.37 2.61
C LEU A 845 -72.73 55.15 3.08
N THR A 846 -72.56 56.40 3.51
CA THR A 846 -73.68 57.29 3.83
C THR A 846 -74.00 58.15 2.61
N VAL A 847 -75.27 58.11 2.17
CA VAL A 847 -75.79 58.92 1.06
C VAL A 847 -76.78 59.94 1.60
N ASN A 848 -76.46 61.22 1.43
CA ASN A 848 -77.21 62.35 1.97
C ASN A 848 -78.21 62.89 0.93
N ASN A 849 -79.47 63.14 1.31
CA ASN A 849 -80.40 63.93 0.48
C ASN A 849 -80.70 65.28 1.11
N SER A 850 -80.84 66.28 0.25
CA SER A 850 -81.31 67.60 0.63
C SER A 850 -82.83 67.66 0.46
N ASN A 851 -83.53 68.35 1.38
CA ASN A 851 -84.95 68.64 1.24
C ASN A 851 -85.22 69.40 -0.06
N LYS A 852 -86.33 69.07 -0.75
CA LYS A 852 -86.90 69.91 -1.80
C LYS A 852 -87.23 71.23 -1.13
N THR A 853 -86.58 72.30 -1.55
CA THR A 853 -86.95 73.64 -1.13
C THR A 853 -88.43 73.84 -1.49
N VAL A 854 -89.30 73.91 -0.48
CA VAL A 854 -90.59 74.55 -0.67
C VAL A 854 -90.22 75.99 -0.99
N PHE A 855 -90.45 76.42 -2.22
CA PHE A 855 -90.39 77.85 -2.51
C PHE A 855 -91.31 78.53 -1.48
N PRO A 856 -90.86 79.56 -0.74
CA PRO A 856 -91.83 80.40 -0.07
C PRO A 856 -92.79 80.87 -1.16
N SER A 857 -94.10 80.71 -0.92
CA SER A 857 -95.13 81.29 -1.79
C SER A 857 -94.68 82.69 -2.21
N THR A 858 -94.66 82.98 -3.52
CA THR A 858 -94.27 84.29 -4.04
C THR A 858 -95.25 85.33 -3.49
N GLY A 859 -94.86 86.00 -2.40
CA GLY A 859 -95.69 86.93 -1.65
C GLY A 859 -95.35 87.10 -0.17
N GLY A 860 -94.09 86.91 0.24
CA GLY A 860 -93.63 87.07 1.62
C GLY A 860 -92.92 88.39 1.90
N THR A 861 -93.04 88.88 3.15
CA THR A 861 -92.70 90.20 3.73
C THR A 861 -91.27 90.78 3.55
N GLY A 862 -90.39 90.13 2.78
CA GLY A 862 -89.03 90.59 2.51
C GLY A 862 -88.91 91.73 1.48
N ILE A 863 -89.87 91.88 0.55
CA ILE A 863 -89.86 92.96 -0.46
C ILE A 863 -90.22 94.32 0.15
N VAL A 864 -90.97 94.35 1.26
CA VAL A 864 -91.38 95.58 1.96
C VAL A 864 -90.17 96.35 2.53
N HIS A 865 -89.13 95.64 2.99
CA HIS A 865 -87.92 96.28 3.51
C HIS A 865 -87.13 97.00 2.41
N TYR A 866 -87.01 96.41 1.22
CA TYR A 866 -86.33 97.05 0.09
C TYR A 866 -87.14 98.21 -0.51
N MET A 867 -88.48 98.14 -0.53
CA MET A 867 -89.34 99.27 -0.94
C MET A 867 -89.32 100.43 0.07
N LEU A 868 -89.26 100.16 1.38
CA LEU A 868 -89.13 101.20 2.41
C LEU A 868 -87.77 101.91 2.34
N ILE A 869 -86.69 101.17 2.11
CA ILE A 869 -85.35 101.75 1.94
C ILE A 869 -85.29 102.60 0.66
N ALA A 870 -85.84 102.11 -0.46
CA ALA A 870 -85.91 102.89 -1.70
C ALA A 870 -86.79 104.15 -1.57
N GLY A 871 -87.92 104.07 -0.86
CA GLY A 871 -88.77 105.22 -0.57
C GLY A 871 -88.12 106.28 0.34
N ALA A 872 -87.32 105.84 1.33
CA ALA A 872 -86.56 106.75 2.19
C ALA A 872 -85.48 107.53 1.41
N PHE A 873 -84.79 106.88 0.46
CA PHE A 873 -83.82 107.56 -0.41
C PHE A 873 -84.46 108.60 -1.34
N ILE A 874 -85.67 108.33 -1.85
CA ILE A 874 -86.42 109.29 -2.69
C ILE A 874 -86.88 110.50 -1.88
N LEU A 875 -87.31 110.32 -0.63
CA LEU A 875 -87.71 111.42 0.25
C LEU A 875 -86.54 112.30 0.71
N ILE A 876 -85.36 111.70 0.96
CA ILE A 876 -84.14 112.46 1.27
C ILE A 876 -83.68 113.27 0.05
N ALA A 877 -83.77 112.71 -1.17
CA ALA A 877 -83.46 113.43 -2.40
C ALA A 877 -84.41 114.62 -2.65
N LEU A 878 -85.73 114.43 -2.47
CA LEU A 878 -86.72 115.51 -2.60
C LEU A 878 -86.59 116.58 -1.51
N GLY A 879 -86.23 116.20 -0.28
CA GLY A 879 -85.94 117.13 0.82
C GLY A 879 -84.69 117.97 0.58
N ALA A 880 -83.62 117.39 0.04
CA ALA A 880 -82.39 118.11 -0.32
C ALA A 880 -82.63 119.08 -1.50
N SER A 881 -83.41 118.69 -2.50
CA SER A 881 -83.81 119.58 -3.61
C SER A 881 -84.75 120.71 -3.15
N GLY A 882 -85.67 120.44 -2.23
CA GLY A 882 -86.54 121.44 -1.61
C GLY A 882 -85.79 122.45 -0.74
N TYR A 883 -84.81 122.00 0.06
CA TYR A 883 -83.95 122.88 0.87
C TYR A 883 -83.02 123.74 0.00
N TYR A 884 -82.49 123.21 -1.10
CA TYR A 884 -81.68 123.96 -2.07
C TYR A 884 -82.49 125.06 -2.78
N ILE A 885 -83.75 124.79 -3.16
CA ILE A 885 -84.66 125.78 -3.77
C ILE A 885 -85.17 126.82 -2.73
N PHE A 886 -85.34 126.43 -1.46
CA PHE A 886 -85.71 127.34 -0.36
C PHE A 886 -84.59 128.32 0.01
N ARG A 887 -83.31 127.93 -0.12
CA ARG A 887 -82.16 128.79 0.20
C ARG A 887 -81.86 129.87 -0.87
N ILE A 888 -82.32 129.69 -2.11
CA ILE A 888 -82.10 130.64 -3.22
C ILE A 888 -83.15 131.79 -3.23
N LYS A 889 -84.25 131.69 -2.47
CA LYS A 889 -85.35 132.68 -2.47
C LYS A 889 -85.45 133.63 -1.27
N ARG A 890 -84.51 133.58 -0.30
CA ARG A 890 -84.46 134.53 0.85
C ARG A 890 -83.04 135.02 1.11
N GLY A 891 -82.61 135.99 0.29
CA GLY A 891 -81.33 136.68 0.46
C GLY A 891 -81.19 137.91 -0.44
N ASN A 892 -82.29 138.64 -0.66
CA ASN A 892 -82.29 139.99 -1.23
C ASN A 892 -83.44 140.76 -0.58
N ARG A 893 -83.15 141.47 0.53
CA ARG A 893 -83.81 142.69 1.02
C ARG A 893 -82.98 143.27 2.18
N SER A 894 -82.63 144.55 1.99
CA SER A 894 -81.65 145.44 2.67
C SER A 894 -80.18 145.07 2.51
#